data_AF-A0A950XZN1-F1
#
_entry.id   AF-A0A950XZN1-F1
#
_cell.length_a   1.000
_cell.length_b   1.000
_cell.length_c   1.000
_cell.angle_alpha   90.00
_cell.angle_beta   90.00
_cell.angle_gamma   90.00
#
_symmetry.space_group_name_H-M   'P 1'
#
loop_
_entity.id
_entity.type
_entity.pdbx_description
1 polymer ?
#
loop_
_entity_poly.entity_id
_entity_poly.type
_entity_poly.pdbx_seq_one_letter_code
_entity_poly.pdbx_strand_id
1 'polypeptide(L)'
;MFNRFGFISGFVAISMAGAAWADTTGNATIAAGSQFTFSSGKTSSSGGDILFNGNSITMQGSATNFNEGQIGQTGYNVLSQSTLSPLVALVFNQVPISGGSLVVGDVFAVSTNDGNLAKALITSLSSTSLGIEYTVFGASSGSGGSGGSGGSGGSGGPTITTVLNNYGLIPPGFPNSGIAQGSLFIIKGSGLADPNAQAVLQDSSKGLPTTLNGASVKIVDSSGKTVTPVLYYAIAAQLALVLPSNTATGPAQVTASYNSQNSNAFQVQVVQTAMGFDSYYGAGTGLAAATDNKSGALFNYSNSVPQGGEAVLWGSGEGADPQRDTTFVGAAFPINNLAHVYTGGVEATIEYQGASGYPGLNQVVIRLSPNAPTGCNVPLVGITASGMPTNFLTLPIGNGACTDSVFGISGNQLQALAGQTTVKTGVVALEHFIMPATTGGGTQVIDTAFADFQSETGASYGTSGAFFTPGSCIVDQFGTGSSAGTGTFTGLQAGTITMSSPSGSSPVTLQEPEVGSYSAQLSAGFVPVGGGIFPVHGAGGSNVGAFDTTVNFSDPPTWTNQATAANVNRAAGLPITWSFATPAPASALIFVTGTSSASGSQVEGSFTCIFQASALQGTVPGYVTAALPAGTGSLSLFEYSDLKTFSASGIDIGFSEAFWGDEINATYQ
;
A
#
# COMPACT_ATOMS: atom_id res chain seq x y z
N MET A 1 34.62 16.05 -17.74
CA MET A 1 33.40 15.92 -18.57
C MET A 1 32.18 16.49 -17.83
N PHE A 2 32.37 17.62 -17.11
CA PHE A 2 31.39 18.19 -16.18
C PHE A 2 31.16 19.65 -16.56
N ASN A 3 30.21 19.92 -17.47
CA ASN A 3 29.67 21.27 -17.65
C ASN A 3 28.38 21.31 -18.51
N ARG A 4 27.36 20.50 -18.17
CA ARG A 4 26.03 20.56 -18.79
C ARG A 4 24.91 20.26 -17.79
N PHE A 5 24.75 21.11 -16.78
CA PHE A 5 23.61 21.10 -15.86
C PHE A 5 22.52 22.14 -16.22
N GLY A 6 22.57 22.73 -17.42
CA GLY A 6 21.75 23.89 -17.80
C GLY A 6 20.50 23.60 -18.65
N PHE A 7 20.09 22.34 -18.88
CA PHE A 7 19.00 22.04 -19.83
C PHE A 7 18.08 20.88 -19.43
N ILE A 8 17.90 20.61 -18.13
CA ILE A 8 16.90 19.64 -17.62
C ILE A 8 15.98 20.34 -16.62
N SER A 9 15.27 21.39 -17.06
CA SER A 9 14.39 22.20 -16.21
C SER A 9 12.90 21.99 -16.49
N GLY A 10 12.49 20.81 -16.96
CA GLY A 10 11.11 20.57 -17.38
C GLY A 10 10.43 19.27 -16.96
N PHE A 11 11.14 18.31 -16.35
CA PHE A 11 10.57 16.96 -16.10
C PHE A 11 10.85 16.31 -14.75
N VAL A 12 11.55 16.97 -13.81
CA VAL A 12 11.76 16.42 -12.46
C VAL A 12 10.62 16.90 -11.57
N ALA A 13 9.48 16.22 -11.63
CA ALA A 13 8.46 16.38 -10.61
C ALA A 13 9.05 15.85 -9.30
N ILE A 14 9.04 16.66 -8.25
CA ILE A 14 9.08 16.13 -6.89
C ILE A 14 7.77 15.34 -6.75
N SER A 15 7.80 14.03 -7.02
CA SER A 15 6.67 13.12 -6.81
C SER A 15 6.41 13.04 -5.33
N MET A 16 5.61 13.95 -4.78
CA MET A 16 5.13 13.83 -3.42
C MET A 16 3.96 12.85 -3.42
N ALA A 17 3.93 11.93 -2.46
CA ALA A 17 2.87 10.94 -2.34
C ALA A 17 1.50 11.61 -2.48
N GLY A 18 0.69 11.15 -3.44
CA GLY A 18 -0.55 11.79 -3.85
C GLY A 18 -1.44 12.13 -2.65
N ALA A 19 -2.04 13.31 -2.67
CA ALA A 19 -3.02 13.71 -1.67
C ALA A 19 -4.25 12.80 -1.76
N ALA A 20 -4.38 11.86 -0.82
CA ALA A 20 -5.66 11.27 -0.51
C ALA A 20 -6.47 12.32 0.27
N TRP A 21 -7.65 12.67 -0.22
CA TRP A 21 -8.55 13.62 0.43
C TRP A 21 -9.10 12.95 1.70
N ALA A 22 -8.98 13.62 2.84
CA ALA A 22 -9.38 13.03 4.13
C ALA A 22 -10.90 12.97 4.28
N ASP A 23 -11.36 11.89 4.91
CA ASP A 23 -12.77 11.73 5.28
C ASP A 23 -13.15 12.67 6.43
N THR A 24 -14.36 13.22 6.40
CA THR A 24 -14.91 14.09 7.45
C THR A 24 -15.95 13.33 8.26
N THR A 25 -15.71 13.09 9.55
CA THR A 25 -16.64 12.37 10.44
C THR A 25 -17.34 13.32 11.41
N GLY A 26 -18.59 13.03 11.79
CA GLY A 26 -19.32 13.81 12.79
C GLY A 26 -20.57 13.13 13.35
N ASN A 27 -21.24 13.81 14.27
CA ASN A 27 -22.52 13.38 14.84
C ASN A 27 -23.56 14.48 14.60
N ALA A 28 -24.81 14.12 14.35
CA ALA A 28 -25.88 15.10 14.17
C ALA A 28 -27.20 14.62 14.78
N THR A 29 -27.98 15.57 15.27
CA THR A 29 -29.36 15.36 15.74
C THR A 29 -30.30 16.17 14.86
N ILE A 30 -31.12 15.48 14.08
CA ILE A 30 -32.03 16.05 13.08
C ILE A 30 -33.44 16.05 13.66
N ALA A 31 -34.06 17.22 13.81
CA ALA A 31 -35.44 17.33 14.23
C ALA A 31 -36.40 16.94 13.10
N ALA A 32 -37.55 16.35 13.43
CA ALA A 32 -38.58 16.05 12.44
C ALA A 32 -39.02 17.33 11.70
N GLY A 33 -39.07 17.24 10.37
CA GLY A 33 -39.30 18.37 9.46
C GLY A 33 -38.05 19.14 9.04
N SER A 34 -36.85 18.75 9.49
CA SER A 34 -35.58 19.42 9.15
C SER A 34 -34.76 18.62 8.13
N GLN A 35 -34.08 19.34 7.23
CA GLN A 35 -33.12 18.77 6.30
C GLN A 35 -31.72 18.77 6.90
N PHE A 36 -30.84 17.87 6.46
CA PHE A 36 -29.45 17.77 6.89
C PHE A 36 -28.53 17.67 5.68
N THR A 37 -27.43 18.43 5.70
CA THR A 37 -26.39 18.43 4.67
C THR A 37 -25.13 17.78 5.23
N PHE A 38 -24.68 16.70 4.62
CA PHE A 38 -23.51 15.93 5.04
C PHE A 38 -22.22 16.73 4.89
N SER A 39 -22.05 17.42 3.77
CA SER A 39 -20.83 18.20 3.47
C SER A 39 -20.58 19.35 4.45
N SER A 40 -21.63 19.88 5.10
CA SER A 40 -21.50 20.95 6.10
C SER A 40 -21.81 20.52 7.53
N GLY A 41 -22.37 19.33 7.73
CA GLY A 41 -22.77 18.82 9.04
C GLY A 41 -23.93 19.58 9.70
N LYS A 42 -24.73 20.34 8.93
CA LYS A 42 -25.75 21.25 9.46
C LYS A 42 -27.16 20.81 9.12
N THR A 43 -28.10 21.18 10.00
CA THR A 43 -29.54 21.09 9.73
C THR A 43 -30.11 22.43 9.24
N SER A 44 -30.97 22.40 8.23
CA SER A 44 -31.64 23.57 7.67
C SER A 44 -33.12 23.25 7.36
N SER A 45 -33.90 24.27 6.97
CA SER A 45 -35.26 24.09 6.47
C SER A 45 -35.33 23.75 4.97
N SER A 46 -34.22 23.90 4.23
CA SER A 46 -34.11 23.58 2.80
C SER A 46 -32.66 23.43 2.35
N GLY A 47 -32.44 22.73 1.23
CA GLY A 47 -31.12 22.58 0.60
C GLY A 47 -30.21 21.52 1.23
N GLY A 48 -30.76 20.61 2.03
CA GLY A 48 -30.03 19.45 2.58
C GLY A 48 -29.97 18.28 1.63
N ASP A 49 -29.23 17.23 2.02
CA ASP A 49 -29.15 15.95 1.33
C ASP A 49 -30.27 15.00 1.76
N ILE A 50 -30.66 15.06 3.04
CA ILE A 50 -31.73 14.23 3.60
C ILE A 50 -32.74 15.08 4.38
N LEU A 51 -34.00 14.66 4.42
CA LEU A 51 -35.06 15.21 5.27
C LEU A 51 -35.57 14.10 6.18
N PHE A 52 -35.61 14.35 7.49
CA PHE A 52 -36.28 13.47 8.43
C PHE A 52 -37.68 13.99 8.73
N ASN A 53 -38.74 13.20 8.50
CA ASN A 53 -40.13 13.63 8.71
C ASN A 53 -40.80 13.00 9.96
N GLY A 54 -40.02 12.39 10.84
CA GLY A 54 -40.50 11.71 12.05
C GLY A 54 -40.75 10.21 11.89
N ASN A 55 -40.92 9.72 10.66
CA ASN A 55 -41.11 8.27 10.40
C ASN A 55 -40.40 7.75 9.13
N SER A 56 -39.67 8.62 8.44
CA SER A 56 -38.85 8.29 7.27
C SER A 56 -37.72 9.30 7.08
N ILE A 57 -36.65 8.84 6.41
CA ILE A 57 -35.60 9.69 5.85
C ILE A 57 -35.82 9.71 4.34
N THR A 58 -36.03 10.90 3.77
CA THR A 58 -36.18 11.10 2.33
C THR A 58 -34.99 11.85 1.76
N MET A 59 -34.48 11.42 0.62
CA MET A 59 -33.41 12.14 -0.09
C MET A 59 -33.94 13.45 -0.67
N GLN A 60 -33.11 14.48 -0.68
CA GLN A 60 -33.44 15.84 -1.13
C GLN A 60 -32.55 16.25 -2.29
N GLY A 61 -33.08 17.01 -3.25
CA GLY A 61 -32.33 17.46 -4.42
C GLY A 61 -31.92 16.31 -5.35
N SER A 62 -30.66 16.28 -5.76
CA SER A 62 -30.03 15.19 -6.53
C SER A 62 -29.43 14.10 -5.64
N ALA A 63 -29.51 14.24 -4.30
CA ALA A 63 -28.99 13.22 -3.41
C ALA A 63 -29.71 11.88 -3.61
N THR A 64 -28.96 10.79 -3.47
CA THR A 64 -29.45 9.41 -3.56
C THR A 64 -28.85 8.59 -2.43
N ASN A 65 -29.47 7.45 -2.10
CA ASN A 65 -29.02 6.58 -1.03
C ASN A 65 -29.05 5.11 -1.39
N PHE A 66 -28.26 4.35 -0.65
CA PHE A 66 -28.33 2.90 -0.53
C PHE A 66 -28.38 2.54 0.95
N ASN A 67 -29.43 1.83 1.37
CA ASN A 67 -29.57 1.36 2.75
C ASN A 67 -28.98 -0.05 2.87
N GLU A 68 -27.97 -0.18 3.73
CA GLU A 68 -27.21 -1.42 3.99
C GLU A 68 -27.89 -2.30 5.07
N GLY A 69 -28.89 -1.75 5.77
CA GLY A 69 -29.62 -2.43 6.83
C GLY A 69 -28.95 -2.30 8.20
N GLN A 70 -29.42 -3.11 9.15
CA GLN A 70 -29.02 -3.08 10.56
C GLN A 70 -27.66 -3.78 10.81
N ILE A 71 -26.61 -3.30 10.14
CA ILE A 71 -25.23 -3.84 10.26
C ILE A 71 -24.44 -3.25 11.44
N GLY A 72 -25.00 -2.26 12.14
CA GLY A 72 -24.45 -1.67 13.36
C GLY A 72 -23.10 -0.99 13.20
N GLN A 73 -22.43 -0.70 14.33
CA GLN A 73 -21.15 0.03 14.33
C GLN A 73 -20.03 -0.73 13.58
N THR A 74 -19.98 -2.06 13.71
CA THR A 74 -18.96 -2.87 13.03
C THR A 74 -19.11 -2.77 11.52
N GLY A 75 -20.34 -2.90 10.99
CA GLY A 75 -20.63 -2.70 9.58
C GLY A 75 -20.35 -1.27 9.12
N TYR A 76 -20.75 -0.28 9.91
CA TYR A 76 -20.45 1.12 9.64
C TYR A 76 -18.94 1.39 9.54
N ASN A 77 -18.12 0.80 10.40
CA ASN A 77 -16.67 1.01 10.41
C ASN A 77 -15.97 0.43 9.17
N VAL A 78 -16.46 -0.68 8.61
CA VAL A 78 -15.86 -1.33 7.43
C VAL A 78 -16.29 -0.70 6.10
N LEU A 79 -17.41 0.04 6.06
CA LEU A 79 -17.80 0.77 4.85
C LEU A 79 -16.84 1.91 4.54
N SER A 80 -16.31 1.93 3.31
CA SER A 80 -15.37 2.95 2.85
C SER A 80 -15.85 3.60 1.54
N GLN A 81 -15.25 4.73 1.14
CA GLN A 81 -15.55 5.37 -0.14
C GLN A 81 -15.42 4.39 -1.30
N SER A 82 -14.39 3.56 -1.24
CA SER A 82 -14.04 2.65 -2.32
C SER A 82 -14.96 1.43 -2.38
N THR A 83 -15.60 1.05 -1.27
CA THR A 83 -16.69 0.08 -1.25
C THR A 83 -17.99 0.68 -1.82
N LEU A 84 -18.28 1.95 -1.53
CA LEU A 84 -19.56 2.59 -1.87
C LEU A 84 -19.59 3.23 -3.27
N SER A 85 -18.46 3.69 -3.78
CA SER A 85 -18.40 4.41 -5.07
C SER A 85 -18.84 3.59 -6.28
N PRO A 86 -18.50 2.29 -6.41
CA PRO A 86 -18.99 1.47 -7.51
C PRO A 86 -20.51 1.25 -7.47
N LEU A 87 -21.10 1.31 -6.26
CA LEU A 87 -22.51 1.04 -6.02
C LEU A 87 -23.43 2.21 -6.40
N VAL A 88 -22.88 3.43 -6.54
CA VAL A 88 -23.67 4.65 -6.81
C VAL A 88 -24.49 4.53 -8.08
N ALA A 89 -23.91 4.03 -9.18
CA ALA A 89 -24.62 3.89 -10.44
C ALA A 89 -25.57 2.68 -10.48
N LEU A 90 -25.46 1.75 -9.52
CA LEU A 90 -26.13 0.45 -9.54
C LEU A 90 -27.32 0.38 -8.60
N VAL A 91 -27.17 0.87 -7.37
CA VAL A 91 -28.15 0.66 -6.29
C VAL A 91 -28.58 1.94 -5.59
N PHE A 92 -27.85 3.05 -5.73
CA PHE A 92 -28.26 4.30 -5.10
C PHE A 92 -29.49 4.87 -5.80
N ASN A 93 -30.49 5.27 -5.01
CA ASN A 93 -31.75 5.79 -5.51
C ASN A 93 -32.40 6.76 -4.50
N GLN A 94 -33.56 7.32 -4.83
CA GLN A 94 -34.28 8.25 -3.94
C GLN A 94 -35.38 7.58 -3.10
N VAL A 95 -35.39 6.24 -3.00
CA VAL A 95 -36.38 5.52 -2.20
C VAL A 95 -36.22 5.92 -0.72
N PRO A 96 -37.30 6.33 -0.03
CA PRO A 96 -37.25 6.69 1.39
C PRO A 96 -36.86 5.52 2.29
N ILE A 97 -36.01 5.78 3.29
CA ILE A 97 -35.75 4.84 4.38
C ILE A 97 -36.89 4.99 5.41
N SER A 98 -37.72 3.96 5.58
CA SER A 98 -38.91 4.01 6.44
C SER A 98 -39.29 2.61 6.97
N GLY A 99 -40.21 2.55 7.93
CA GLY A 99 -40.72 1.28 8.44
C GLY A 99 -39.63 0.43 9.11
N GLY A 100 -39.54 -0.84 8.74
CA GLY A 100 -38.57 -1.79 9.32
C GLY A 100 -37.10 -1.48 9.01
N SER A 101 -36.84 -0.61 8.03
CA SER A 101 -35.48 -0.16 7.68
C SER A 101 -35.11 1.16 8.34
N LEU A 102 -35.95 1.74 9.21
CA LEU A 102 -35.62 2.93 9.97
C LEU A 102 -35.55 2.58 11.46
N VAL A 103 -34.41 2.05 11.88
CA VAL A 103 -34.18 1.57 13.25
C VAL A 103 -32.79 1.94 13.75
N VAL A 104 -32.58 1.94 15.07
CA VAL A 104 -31.25 2.16 15.64
C VAL A 104 -30.32 1.00 15.27
N GLY A 105 -29.11 1.32 14.82
CA GLY A 105 -28.15 0.36 14.27
C GLY A 105 -28.21 0.19 12.75
N ASP A 106 -29.17 0.83 12.08
CA ASP A 106 -29.27 0.87 10.62
C ASP A 106 -28.17 1.77 10.04
N VAL A 107 -27.56 1.33 8.93
CA VAL A 107 -26.51 2.06 8.23
C VAL A 107 -26.94 2.31 6.80
N PHE A 108 -26.77 3.54 6.33
CA PHE A 108 -27.06 3.90 4.96
C PHE A 108 -25.97 4.80 4.38
N ALA A 109 -25.71 4.64 3.10
CA ALA A 109 -24.81 5.48 2.33
C ALA A 109 -25.60 6.53 1.53
N VAL A 110 -24.99 7.69 1.33
CA VAL A 110 -25.58 8.83 0.62
C VAL A 110 -24.60 9.36 -0.42
N SER A 111 -25.04 9.46 -1.67
CA SER A 111 -24.39 10.31 -2.66
C SER A 111 -25.02 11.70 -2.49
N THR A 112 -24.25 12.64 -1.98
CA THR A 112 -24.71 13.99 -1.61
C THR A 112 -25.01 14.83 -2.85
N ASN A 113 -25.74 15.95 -2.66
CA ASN A 113 -26.02 16.90 -3.74
C ASN A 113 -24.73 17.48 -4.36
N ASP A 114 -23.67 17.58 -3.57
CA ASP A 114 -22.36 18.12 -3.97
C ASP A 114 -21.46 17.06 -4.62
N GLY A 115 -21.95 15.84 -4.84
CA GLY A 115 -21.21 14.75 -5.49
C GLY A 115 -20.25 13.97 -4.60
N ASN A 116 -20.20 14.28 -3.30
CA ASN A 116 -19.42 13.50 -2.32
C ASN A 116 -20.21 12.27 -1.87
N LEU A 117 -19.49 11.21 -1.49
CA LEU A 117 -20.08 10.06 -0.83
C LEU A 117 -20.07 10.22 0.68
N ALA A 118 -21.10 9.73 1.35
CA ALA A 118 -21.17 9.68 2.80
C ALA A 118 -21.74 8.35 3.27
N LYS A 119 -21.43 7.97 4.51
CA LYS A 119 -22.12 6.90 5.27
C LYS A 119 -22.70 7.49 6.54
N ALA A 120 -23.83 6.96 7.00
CA ALA A 120 -24.47 7.32 8.25
C ALA A 120 -24.96 6.09 9.00
N LEU A 121 -24.73 6.07 10.31
CA LEU A 121 -25.28 5.11 11.27
C LEU A 121 -26.35 5.80 12.11
N ILE A 122 -27.54 5.18 12.20
CA ILE A 122 -28.61 5.66 13.08
C ILE A 122 -28.28 5.28 14.54
N THR A 123 -28.01 6.28 15.37
CA THR A 123 -27.64 6.10 16.78
C THR A 123 -28.80 6.33 17.75
N SER A 124 -29.84 7.06 17.33
CA SER A 124 -31.09 7.22 18.09
C SER A 124 -32.25 7.58 17.17
N LEU A 125 -33.48 7.18 17.53
CA LEU A 125 -34.68 7.44 16.73
C LEU A 125 -35.92 7.64 17.61
N SER A 126 -36.67 8.71 17.35
CA SER A 126 -38.02 8.96 17.87
C SER A 126 -38.89 9.63 16.80
N SER A 127 -40.18 9.82 17.06
CA SER A 127 -41.07 10.52 16.12
C SER A 127 -40.74 12.00 15.92
N THR A 128 -39.87 12.58 16.76
CA THR A 128 -39.51 14.01 16.73
C THR A 128 -38.03 14.25 16.46
N SER A 129 -37.18 13.23 16.54
CA SER A 129 -35.73 13.38 16.38
C SER A 129 -35.04 12.12 15.85
N LEU A 130 -34.02 12.32 15.01
CA LEU A 130 -33.12 11.29 14.48
C LEU A 130 -31.68 11.66 14.85
N GLY A 131 -30.96 10.78 15.55
CA GLY A 131 -29.53 10.91 15.77
C GLY A 131 -28.73 10.05 14.81
N ILE A 132 -27.69 10.62 14.21
CA ILE A 132 -26.77 9.92 13.31
C ILE A 132 -25.30 10.15 13.69
N GLU A 133 -24.48 9.14 13.50
CA GLU A 133 -23.03 9.29 13.26
C GLU A 133 -22.81 9.22 11.75
N TYR A 134 -21.94 10.07 11.18
CA TYR A 134 -21.69 10.09 9.75
C TYR A 134 -20.22 10.30 9.39
N THR A 135 -19.86 9.85 8.19
CA THR A 135 -18.56 10.07 7.53
C THR A 135 -18.81 10.54 6.11
N VAL A 136 -18.18 11.62 5.66
CA VAL A 136 -18.18 12.09 4.27
C VAL A 136 -16.81 11.84 3.68
N PHE A 137 -16.77 11.07 2.62
CA PHE A 137 -15.56 10.69 1.93
C PHE A 137 -15.09 11.78 0.97
N GLY A 138 -13.82 12.17 1.07
CA GLY A 138 -13.16 13.06 0.12
C GLY A 138 -13.65 14.51 0.04
N ALA A 139 -14.48 14.99 0.97
CA ALA A 139 -15.04 16.35 0.90
C ALA A 139 -14.11 17.45 1.44
N SER A 140 -13.94 18.54 0.69
CA SER A 140 -13.45 19.84 1.19
C SER A 140 -14.54 20.49 2.04
N SER A 141 -14.23 20.94 3.27
CA SER A 141 -15.19 21.69 4.08
C SER A 141 -15.46 23.07 3.46
N GLY A 142 -16.58 23.19 2.76
CA GLY A 142 -17.06 24.45 2.17
C GLY A 142 -17.42 25.47 3.26
N SER A 143 -16.86 26.67 3.15
CA SER A 143 -16.95 27.77 4.11
C SER A 143 -18.05 28.80 3.82
N GLY A 144 -18.65 29.38 4.89
CA GLY A 144 -19.20 30.75 4.95
C GLY A 144 -20.74 30.87 5.13
N GLY A 145 -21.34 31.72 5.97
CA GLY A 145 -20.86 32.72 6.92
C GLY A 145 -22.02 33.38 7.72
N SER A 146 -21.71 33.84 8.94
CA SER A 146 -22.35 34.88 9.78
C SER A 146 -23.87 34.87 10.11
N GLY A 147 -24.17 34.66 11.40
CA GLY A 147 -25.28 35.36 12.10
C GLY A 147 -26.04 34.54 13.16
N GLY A 148 -25.77 34.77 14.46
CA GLY A 148 -26.78 34.57 15.53
C GLY A 148 -26.57 33.42 16.53
N SER A 149 -25.78 33.69 17.57
CA SER A 149 -25.85 33.23 18.98
C SER A 149 -26.58 31.93 19.38
N GLY A 150 -25.82 31.00 19.98
CA GLY A 150 -26.33 29.96 20.90
C GLY A 150 -25.34 28.82 21.10
N GLY A 151 -24.46 28.92 22.11
CA GLY A 151 -23.30 28.04 22.27
C GLY A 151 -23.60 26.60 22.72
N SER A 152 -22.82 25.66 22.18
CA SER A 152 -22.20 24.54 22.90
C SER A 152 -20.98 24.05 22.11
N GLY A 153 -19.84 23.86 22.78
CA GLY A 153 -18.50 23.80 22.19
C GLY A 153 -18.05 22.44 21.65
N GLY A 154 -17.19 22.52 20.62
CA GLY A 154 -16.48 21.39 20.02
C GLY A 154 -15.66 21.80 18.78
N SER A 155 -14.87 22.88 18.85
CA SER A 155 -13.87 23.24 17.83
C SER A 155 -12.61 22.42 18.08
N GLY A 156 -12.49 21.22 17.50
CA GLY A 156 -11.22 20.50 17.49
C GLY A 156 -10.20 21.25 16.64
N GLY A 157 -9.02 21.55 17.19
CA GLY A 157 -7.87 22.03 16.39
C GLY A 157 -7.42 20.99 15.35
N PRO A 158 -6.38 21.29 14.54
CA PRO A 158 -5.84 20.32 13.59
C PRO A 158 -5.52 18.98 14.27
N THR A 159 -5.69 17.86 13.57
CA THR A 159 -5.31 16.54 14.08
C THR A 159 -4.22 15.94 13.20
N ILE A 160 -3.22 15.30 13.82
CA ILE A 160 -2.17 14.56 13.12
C ILE A 160 -2.46 13.08 13.32
N THR A 161 -2.55 12.33 12.22
CA THR A 161 -2.71 10.87 12.24
C THR A 161 -1.39 10.16 12.00
N THR A 162 -0.48 10.75 11.22
CA THR A 162 0.77 10.10 10.83
C THR A 162 1.81 11.11 10.37
N VAL A 163 3.08 10.81 10.64
CA VAL A 163 4.25 11.55 10.15
C VAL A 163 5.26 10.56 9.59
N LEU A 164 5.65 10.71 8.32
CA LEU A 164 6.48 9.73 7.59
C LEU A 164 7.57 10.42 6.76
N ASN A 165 8.64 9.69 6.47
CA ASN A 165 9.50 10.02 5.33
C ASN A 165 8.63 10.07 4.06
N ASN A 166 8.75 11.14 3.27
CA ASN A 166 7.89 11.41 2.11
C ASN A 166 7.88 10.29 1.06
N TYR A 167 8.99 9.57 0.91
CA TYR A 167 9.15 8.56 -0.14
C TYR A 167 9.07 7.15 0.41
N GLY A 168 9.83 6.84 1.47
CA GLY A 168 9.88 5.49 2.00
C GLY A 168 8.56 5.04 2.61
N LEU A 169 7.78 5.98 3.17
CA LEU A 169 6.47 5.73 3.81
C LEU A 169 6.45 4.64 4.90
N ILE A 170 7.64 4.23 5.40
CA ILE A 170 7.78 3.21 6.43
C ILE A 170 7.17 3.72 7.75
N PRO A 171 6.17 3.03 8.32
CA PRO A 171 5.52 3.45 9.55
C PRO A 171 6.49 3.51 10.75
N PRO A 172 6.22 4.35 11.76
CA PRO A 172 6.96 4.30 13.02
C PRO A 172 6.87 2.92 13.67
N GLY A 173 7.99 2.41 14.19
CA GLY A 173 8.07 1.10 14.87
C GLY A 173 8.98 0.10 14.17
N PHE A 174 9.36 0.38 12.92
CA PHE A 174 10.39 -0.39 12.23
C PHE A 174 11.80 0.16 12.48
N PRO A 175 12.84 -0.70 12.47
CA PRO A 175 14.22 -0.28 12.64
C PRO A 175 14.72 0.78 11.65
N ASN A 176 14.20 0.77 10.42
CA ASN A 176 14.54 1.69 9.32
C ASN A 176 13.50 2.84 9.16
N SER A 177 12.63 3.05 10.15
CA SER A 177 11.69 4.18 10.19
C SER A 177 12.30 5.44 10.82
N GLY A 178 11.57 6.55 10.77
CA GLY A 178 11.94 7.83 11.38
C GLY A 178 12.07 8.96 10.36
N ILE A 179 12.28 10.18 10.87
CA ILE A 179 12.47 11.38 10.05
C ILE A 179 13.94 11.79 10.10
N ALA A 180 14.62 11.69 8.97
CA ALA A 180 16.04 12.01 8.90
C ALA A 180 16.29 13.52 8.91
N GLN A 181 17.40 13.96 9.50
CA GLN A 181 17.87 15.34 9.40
C GLN A 181 17.96 15.78 7.93
N GLY A 182 17.49 16.99 7.63
CA GLY A 182 17.52 17.54 6.27
C GLY A 182 16.50 16.91 5.31
N SER A 183 15.67 15.96 5.74
CA SER A 183 14.80 15.17 4.85
C SER A 183 13.46 15.83 4.56
N LEU A 184 12.90 15.51 3.39
CA LEU A 184 11.47 15.61 3.13
C LEU A 184 10.67 14.64 4.00
N PHE A 185 9.63 15.16 4.64
CA PHE A 185 8.65 14.39 5.38
C PHE A 185 7.24 14.93 5.17
N ILE A 186 6.26 14.07 5.38
CA ILE A 186 4.85 14.41 5.29
C ILE A 186 4.17 14.29 6.65
N ILE A 187 3.18 15.15 6.87
CA ILE A 187 2.24 15.06 8.00
C ILE A 187 0.86 14.82 7.38
N LYS A 188 0.21 13.71 7.73
CA LYS A 188 -1.18 13.40 7.37
C LYS A 188 -2.10 13.64 8.56
N GLY A 189 -3.33 14.03 8.28
CA GLY A 189 -4.29 14.36 9.33
C GLY A 189 -5.55 15.06 8.80
N SER A 190 -6.21 15.83 9.66
CA SER A 190 -7.36 16.64 9.29
C SER A 190 -7.25 18.07 9.82
N GLY A 191 -7.83 19.02 9.07
CA GLY A 191 -7.83 20.44 9.43
C GLY A 191 -6.43 21.07 9.50
N LEU A 192 -5.45 20.53 8.76
CA LEU A 192 -4.04 20.94 8.84
C LEU A 192 -3.75 22.29 8.16
N ALA A 193 -4.59 22.71 7.21
CA ALA A 193 -4.46 23.94 6.41
C ALA A 193 -5.84 24.39 5.91
N ASP A 194 -5.89 25.43 5.07
CA ASP A 194 -7.10 25.87 4.36
C ASP A 194 -7.79 24.68 3.65
N PRO A 195 -9.09 24.43 3.90
CA PRO A 195 -9.83 23.34 3.27
C PRO A 195 -9.97 23.46 1.75
N ASN A 196 -9.74 24.65 1.18
CA ASN A 196 -9.77 24.89 -0.26
C ASN A 196 -8.37 24.89 -0.90
N ALA A 197 -7.31 24.76 -0.08
CA ALA A 197 -5.95 24.76 -0.58
C ALA A 197 -5.70 23.58 -1.53
N GLN A 198 -5.07 23.88 -2.66
CA GLN A 198 -4.58 22.89 -3.60
C GLN A 198 -3.12 22.55 -3.28
N ALA A 199 -2.71 21.32 -3.59
CA ALA A 199 -1.34 20.85 -3.39
C ALA A 199 -0.39 21.45 -4.46
N VAL A 200 -0.11 22.75 -4.32
CA VAL A 200 0.78 23.49 -5.22
C VAL A 200 2.17 23.55 -4.62
N LEU A 201 3.14 22.96 -5.31
CA LEU A 201 4.55 22.99 -4.92
C LEU A 201 5.08 24.43 -4.92
N GLN A 202 5.74 24.78 -3.81
CA GLN A 202 6.42 26.07 -3.66
C GLN A 202 7.75 26.11 -4.40
N ASP A 203 8.07 27.29 -4.93
CA ASP A 203 9.31 27.56 -5.67
C ASP A 203 10.48 27.77 -4.70
N SER A 204 11.25 26.70 -4.48
CA SER A 204 12.42 26.71 -3.58
C SER A 204 13.55 27.63 -4.02
N SER A 205 13.56 28.14 -5.26
CA SER A 205 14.53 29.17 -5.68
C SER A 205 14.29 30.51 -4.98
N LYS A 206 13.08 30.75 -4.46
CA LYS A 206 12.70 31.95 -3.70
C LYS A 206 12.80 31.76 -2.18
N GLY A 207 13.17 30.57 -1.74
CA GLY A 207 13.07 30.15 -0.34
C GLY A 207 11.70 29.60 -0.01
N LEU A 208 11.68 28.45 0.65
CA LEU A 208 10.46 27.80 1.09
C LEU A 208 9.89 28.52 2.34
N PRO A 209 8.57 28.71 2.43
CA PRO A 209 7.95 29.41 3.55
C PRO A 209 7.83 28.51 4.79
N THR A 210 7.79 29.12 5.99
CA THR A 210 7.47 28.43 7.26
C THR A 210 5.98 28.45 7.59
N THR A 211 5.18 29.19 6.82
CA THR A 211 3.72 29.25 6.92
C THR A 211 3.13 29.26 5.52
N LEU A 212 2.18 28.36 5.24
CA LEU A 212 1.55 28.24 3.92
C LEU A 212 0.09 27.83 4.08
N ASN A 213 -0.83 28.49 3.37
CA ASN A 213 -2.28 28.22 3.44
C ASN A 213 -2.83 28.19 4.89
N GLY A 214 -2.28 29.08 5.74
CA GLY A 214 -2.60 29.17 7.17
C GLY A 214 -1.95 28.09 8.06
N ALA A 215 -1.31 27.07 7.49
CA ALA A 215 -0.62 26.02 8.20
C ALA A 215 0.78 26.47 8.64
N SER A 216 1.19 26.09 9.84
CA SER A 216 2.59 26.14 10.31
C SER A 216 2.88 24.93 11.19
N VAL A 217 4.15 24.57 11.30
CA VAL A 217 4.57 23.40 12.08
C VAL A 217 5.70 23.80 13.03
N LYS A 218 5.64 23.25 14.23
CA LYS A 218 6.69 23.34 15.23
C LYS A 218 7.15 21.94 15.61
N ILE A 219 8.46 21.76 15.74
CA ILE A 219 9.05 20.53 16.27
C ILE A 219 9.87 20.87 17.51
N VAL A 220 9.62 20.17 18.62
CA VAL A 220 10.48 20.21 19.80
C VAL A 220 11.36 18.98 19.75
N ASP A 221 12.66 19.17 19.54
CA ASP A 221 13.62 18.08 19.41
C ASP A 221 14.04 17.48 20.75
N SER A 222 14.88 16.44 20.71
CA SER A 222 15.34 15.71 21.90
C SER A 222 16.18 16.57 22.87
N SER A 223 16.71 17.71 22.41
CA SER A 223 17.42 18.68 23.24
C SER A 223 16.49 19.71 23.89
N GLY A 224 15.19 19.64 23.62
CA GLY A 224 14.19 20.62 24.05
C GLY A 224 14.16 21.88 23.18
N LYS A 225 14.94 21.93 22.09
CA LYS A 225 14.98 23.08 21.19
C LYS A 225 13.78 23.03 20.26
N THR A 226 13.18 24.20 20.04
CA THR A 226 12.15 24.39 19.02
C THR A 226 12.82 24.63 17.67
N VAL A 227 12.48 23.82 16.67
CA VAL A 227 12.84 23.99 15.27
C VAL A 227 11.59 24.17 14.41
N THR A 228 11.71 24.94 13.34
CA THR A 228 10.61 25.27 12.43
C THR A 228 10.94 24.74 11.03
N PRO A 229 10.25 23.69 10.55
CA PRO A 229 10.40 23.22 9.18
C PRO A 229 9.80 24.20 8.16
N VAL A 230 10.24 24.08 6.91
CA VAL A 230 9.69 24.84 5.77
C VAL A 230 8.78 23.94 4.93
N LEU A 231 7.80 24.53 4.22
CA LEU A 231 6.74 23.81 3.51
C LEU A 231 6.93 23.84 1.99
N TYR A 232 6.82 22.67 1.35
CA TYR A 232 6.67 22.54 -0.09
C TYR A 232 5.21 22.69 -0.53
N TYR A 233 4.25 22.16 0.23
CA TYR A 233 2.84 22.49 0.10
C TYR A 233 2.12 22.28 1.43
N ALA A 234 0.92 22.84 1.53
CA ALA A 234 0.02 22.66 2.66
C ALA A 234 -1.43 22.54 2.18
N ILE A 235 -2.07 21.42 2.44
CA ILE A 235 -3.50 21.20 2.21
C ILE A 235 -4.15 20.65 3.49
N ALA A 236 -5.47 20.68 3.58
CA ALA A 236 -6.17 20.32 4.82
C ALA A 236 -5.89 18.89 5.32
N ALA A 237 -5.58 17.96 4.42
CA ALA A 237 -5.31 16.56 4.75
C ALA A 237 -3.81 16.23 4.88
N GLN A 238 -2.92 17.08 4.35
CA GLN A 238 -1.51 16.75 4.24
C GLN A 238 -0.62 17.99 4.14
N LEU A 239 0.51 17.94 4.84
CA LEU A 239 1.61 18.90 4.69
C LEU A 239 2.84 18.17 4.17
N ALA A 240 3.62 18.78 3.29
CA ALA A 240 4.94 18.29 2.90
C ALA A 240 6.00 19.32 3.27
N LEU A 241 7.01 18.90 4.01
CA LEU A 241 7.96 19.79 4.66
C LEU A 241 9.40 19.28 4.58
N VAL A 242 10.36 20.16 4.84
CA VAL A 242 11.77 19.83 5.03
C VAL A 242 12.10 19.92 6.52
N LEU A 243 12.63 18.84 7.10
CA LEU A 243 13.15 18.87 8.47
C LEU A 243 14.50 19.61 8.49
N PRO A 244 14.69 20.66 9.31
CA PRO A 244 15.98 21.34 9.40
C PRO A 244 17.11 20.37 9.77
N SER A 245 18.24 20.49 9.09
CA SER A 245 19.42 19.63 9.26
C SER A 245 20.05 19.72 10.65
N ASN A 246 19.78 20.79 11.39
CA ASN A 246 20.27 21.01 12.76
C ASN A 246 19.32 20.50 13.86
N THR A 247 18.26 19.77 13.50
CA THR A 247 17.35 19.14 14.47
C THR A 247 18.07 18.03 15.22
N ALA A 248 18.05 18.02 16.55
CA ALA A 248 18.72 16.98 17.33
C ALA A 248 18.10 15.59 17.07
N THR A 249 18.94 14.57 16.87
CA THR A 249 18.50 13.17 16.78
C THR A 249 17.94 12.69 18.12
N GLY A 250 16.90 11.87 18.08
CA GLY A 250 16.20 11.41 19.27
C GLY A 250 14.68 11.58 19.16
N PRO A 251 13.95 11.27 20.25
CA PRO A 251 12.52 11.54 20.34
C PRO A 251 12.23 13.03 20.12
N ALA A 252 11.22 13.35 19.33
CA ALA A 252 10.79 14.71 19.06
C ALA A 252 9.26 14.80 19.02
N GLN A 253 8.74 16.00 19.26
CA GLN A 253 7.31 16.29 19.28
C GLN A 253 6.94 17.23 18.16
N VAL A 254 6.07 16.78 17.25
CA VAL A 254 5.53 17.57 16.14
C VAL A 254 4.20 18.18 16.56
N THR A 255 4.00 19.47 16.27
CA THR A 255 2.72 20.16 16.45
C THR A 255 2.41 20.93 15.18
N ALA A 256 1.26 20.65 14.59
CA ALA A 256 0.72 21.42 13.48
C ALA A 256 -0.24 22.50 14.02
N SER A 257 -0.23 23.66 13.37
CA SER A 257 -1.06 24.79 13.76
C SER A 257 -1.79 25.35 12.53
N TYR A 258 -3.09 25.53 12.67
CA TYR A 258 -3.96 26.15 11.65
C TYR A 258 -5.04 26.98 12.36
N ASN A 259 -5.38 28.16 11.83
CA ASN A 259 -6.36 29.07 12.44
C ASN A 259 -6.14 29.38 13.94
N SER A 260 -4.87 29.56 14.33
CA SER A 260 -4.46 29.78 15.75
C SER A 260 -4.82 28.64 16.71
N GLN A 261 -5.20 27.47 16.19
CA GLN A 261 -5.40 26.25 16.95
C GLN A 261 -4.21 25.31 16.70
N ASN A 262 -3.83 24.57 17.74
CA ASN A 262 -2.75 23.58 17.66
C ASN A 262 -3.32 22.17 17.70
N SER A 263 -2.60 21.25 17.07
CA SER A 263 -2.82 19.83 17.27
C SER A 263 -2.33 19.40 18.63
N ASN A 264 -2.75 18.21 19.06
CA ASN A 264 -1.99 17.47 20.07
C ASN A 264 -0.56 17.22 19.55
N ALA A 265 0.40 17.11 20.47
CA ALA A 265 1.77 16.77 20.12
C ALA A 265 1.83 15.33 19.59
N PHE A 266 2.39 15.14 18.41
CA PHE A 266 2.61 13.84 17.80
C PHE A 266 4.07 13.42 17.99
N GLN A 267 4.31 12.22 18.50
CA GLN A 267 5.66 11.72 18.78
C GLN A 267 6.29 11.18 17.50
N VAL A 268 7.54 11.56 17.24
CA VAL A 268 8.36 11.03 16.14
C VAL A 268 9.77 10.73 16.64
N GLN A 269 10.50 9.94 15.87
CA GLN A 269 11.93 9.71 16.08
C GLN A 269 12.70 10.45 14.98
N VAL A 270 13.55 11.42 15.38
CA VAL A 270 14.51 12.06 14.48
C VAL A 270 15.76 11.21 14.43
N VAL A 271 16.23 10.90 13.21
CA VAL A 271 17.40 10.06 12.95
C VAL A 271 18.41 10.78 12.08
N GLN A 272 19.65 10.28 12.05
CA GLN A 272 20.68 10.84 11.19
C GLN A 272 20.40 10.54 9.72
N THR A 273 19.96 9.31 9.42
CA THR A 273 19.58 8.85 8.09
C THR A 273 18.45 7.83 8.19
N ALA A 274 17.53 7.90 7.24
CA ALA A 274 16.45 6.96 6.98
C ALA A 274 16.03 7.20 5.53
N MET A 275 16.93 6.84 4.61
CA MET A 275 16.74 7.07 3.18
C MET A 275 15.54 6.27 2.68
N GLY A 276 14.59 6.96 2.08
CA GLY A 276 13.51 6.38 1.31
C GLY A 276 13.70 6.71 -0.16
N PHE A 277 13.77 5.71 -1.02
CA PHE A 277 13.71 5.89 -2.46
C PHE A 277 12.29 6.15 -2.91
N ASP A 278 12.15 7.03 -3.88
CA ASP A 278 10.89 7.40 -4.49
C ASP A 278 10.36 6.27 -5.37
N SER A 279 9.06 5.99 -5.26
CA SER A 279 8.38 5.03 -6.11
C SER A 279 7.49 5.76 -7.11
N TYR A 280 7.48 5.28 -8.35
CA TYR A 280 6.86 5.96 -9.48
C TYR A 280 5.36 6.24 -9.27
N TYR A 281 4.66 5.37 -8.54
CA TYR A 281 3.25 5.52 -8.19
C TYR A 281 3.02 6.14 -6.79
N GLY A 282 4.09 6.53 -6.08
CA GLY A 282 4.01 7.24 -4.80
C GLY A 282 3.58 6.39 -3.60
N ALA A 283 3.62 5.07 -3.73
CA ALA A 283 3.21 4.11 -2.70
C ALA A 283 4.33 3.71 -1.73
N GLY A 284 5.58 4.12 -1.99
CA GLY A 284 6.75 3.70 -1.21
C GLY A 284 7.19 2.25 -1.48
N THR A 285 6.48 1.53 -2.34
CA THR A 285 6.78 0.19 -2.86
C THR A 285 6.58 0.17 -4.38
N GLY A 286 6.92 -0.95 -5.02
CA GLY A 286 6.78 -1.18 -6.45
C GLY A 286 7.85 -0.47 -7.28
N LEU A 287 7.51 -0.09 -8.52
CA LEU A 287 8.44 0.50 -9.47
C LEU A 287 9.12 1.75 -8.91
N ALA A 288 10.46 1.80 -8.96
CA ALA A 288 11.23 2.97 -8.56
C ALA A 288 11.05 4.13 -9.54
N ALA A 289 10.99 5.36 -9.01
CA ALA A 289 11.16 6.55 -9.82
C ALA A 289 12.64 6.68 -10.20
N ALA A 290 13.01 6.03 -11.31
CA ALA A 290 14.37 6.00 -11.83
C ALA A 290 14.45 6.67 -13.20
N THR A 291 15.50 7.44 -13.45
CA THR A 291 15.67 8.17 -14.72
C THR A 291 17.04 7.94 -15.35
N ASP A 292 17.10 8.00 -16.68
CA ASP A 292 18.35 8.01 -17.43
C ASP A 292 19.12 9.31 -17.16
N ASN A 293 20.36 9.18 -16.72
CA ASN A 293 21.21 10.30 -16.29
C ASN A 293 21.49 11.32 -17.41
N LYS A 294 21.41 10.92 -18.69
CA LYS A 294 21.74 11.77 -19.84
C LYS A 294 20.53 12.49 -20.42
N SER A 295 19.42 11.78 -20.54
CA SER A 295 18.19 12.22 -21.21
C SER A 295 17.11 12.69 -20.23
N GLY A 296 17.17 12.26 -18.96
CA GLY A 296 16.11 12.46 -17.98
C GLY A 296 14.87 11.61 -18.23
N ALA A 297 14.90 10.67 -19.17
CA ALA A 297 13.78 9.80 -19.45
C ALA A 297 13.53 8.84 -18.27
N LEU A 298 12.26 8.66 -17.91
CA LEU A 298 11.86 7.68 -16.90
C LEU A 298 12.14 6.25 -17.39
N PHE A 299 12.71 5.43 -16.50
CA PHE A 299 12.74 3.99 -16.67
C PHE A 299 11.43 3.37 -16.16
N ASN A 300 10.80 2.57 -17.01
CA ASN A 300 9.54 1.90 -16.74
C ASN A 300 9.51 0.54 -17.46
N TYR A 301 8.36 -0.13 -17.47
CA TYR A 301 8.28 -1.49 -18.03
C TYR A 301 8.55 -1.54 -19.55
N SER A 302 8.26 -0.47 -20.31
CA SER A 302 8.56 -0.41 -21.75
C SER A 302 9.92 0.23 -22.08
N ASN A 303 10.57 0.87 -21.10
CA ASN A 303 11.89 1.48 -21.20
C ASN A 303 12.72 1.11 -19.97
N SER A 304 13.40 -0.04 -20.02
CA SER A 304 14.19 -0.60 -18.92
C SER A 304 15.65 -0.14 -18.92
N VAL A 305 16.33 -0.31 -17.77
CA VAL A 305 17.76 0.01 -17.61
C VAL A 305 18.60 -1.13 -18.21
N PRO A 306 19.55 -0.84 -19.12
CA PRO A 306 20.50 -1.84 -19.59
C PRO A 306 21.43 -2.37 -18.49
N GLN A 307 21.78 -3.65 -18.53
CA GLN A 307 22.88 -4.19 -17.72
C GLN A 307 24.17 -3.39 -17.99
N GLY A 308 24.92 -3.04 -16.94
CA GLY A 308 26.07 -2.13 -17.06
C GLY A 308 25.71 -0.64 -17.25
N GLY A 309 24.43 -0.33 -17.44
CA GLY A 309 23.89 1.02 -17.60
C GLY A 309 23.83 1.82 -16.30
N GLU A 310 23.55 3.12 -16.44
CA GLU A 310 23.37 4.04 -15.31
C GLU A 310 21.88 4.31 -15.07
N ALA A 311 21.51 4.44 -13.80
CA ALA A 311 20.20 4.95 -13.38
C ALA A 311 20.37 5.99 -12.28
N VAL A 312 19.56 7.05 -12.34
CA VAL A 312 19.42 8.03 -11.26
C VAL A 312 18.18 7.67 -10.45
N LEU A 313 18.39 7.38 -9.17
CA LEU A 313 17.35 7.14 -8.19
C LEU A 313 17.11 8.44 -7.39
N TRP A 314 15.85 8.71 -7.09
CA TRP A 314 15.43 9.86 -6.31
C TRP A 314 14.93 9.43 -4.94
N GLY A 315 15.03 10.30 -3.94
CA GLY A 315 14.55 9.97 -2.61
C GLY A 315 14.86 11.04 -1.58
N SER A 316 14.73 10.70 -0.30
CA SER A 316 14.93 11.63 0.81
C SER A 316 15.37 10.90 2.06
N GLY A 317 16.25 11.53 2.83
CA GLY A 317 16.70 11.03 4.13
C GLY A 317 18.10 10.45 4.13
N GLU A 318 18.92 10.80 3.14
CA GLU A 318 20.34 10.43 3.13
C GLU A 318 21.09 11.09 4.29
N GLY A 319 20.78 12.34 4.65
CA GLY A 319 21.31 13.00 5.84
C GLY A 319 21.31 14.52 5.78
N ALA A 320 21.92 15.13 6.79
CA ALA A 320 21.95 16.58 6.98
C ALA A 320 22.65 17.34 5.83
N ASP A 321 21.99 18.40 5.35
CA ASP A 321 22.51 19.39 4.40
C ASP A 321 22.02 20.81 4.77
N PRO A 322 22.64 21.46 5.78
CA PRO A 322 22.17 22.75 6.28
C PRO A 322 22.16 23.88 5.25
N GLN A 323 22.94 23.77 4.17
CA GLN A 323 23.02 24.82 3.15
C GLN A 323 21.79 24.86 2.25
N ARG A 324 21.02 23.76 2.19
CA ARG A 324 19.88 23.59 1.29
C ARG A 324 18.58 23.34 2.03
N ASP A 325 18.53 23.48 3.35
CA ASP A 325 17.31 23.25 4.15
C ASP A 325 16.10 24.09 3.67
N THR A 326 16.34 25.27 3.07
CA THR A 326 15.28 26.23 2.75
C THR A 326 15.26 26.71 1.31
N THR A 327 16.38 26.58 0.57
CA THR A 327 16.53 27.16 -0.78
C THR A 327 17.23 26.18 -1.72
N PHE A 328 16.86 26.24 -3.00
CA PHE A 328 17.54 25.47 -4.04
C PHE A 328 18.99 25.96 -4.22
N VAL A 329 19.94 25.02 -4.22
CA VAL A 329 21.36 25.27 -4.51
C VAL A 329 21.88 24.16 -5.43
N GLY A 330 21.99 24.43 -6.73
CA GLY A 330 22.38 23.47 -7.78
C GLY A 330 23.84 22.99 -7.75
N ALA A 331 24.54 23.10 -6.62
CA ALA A 331 25.87 22.55 -6.44
C ALA A 331 25.78 21.11 -5.90
N ALA A 332 26.50 20.17 -6.53
CA ALA A 332 26.63 18.81 -6.02
C ALA A 332 27.18 18.81 -4.60
N PHE A 333 26.62 17.98 -3.73
CA PHE A 333 27.03 17.82 -2.34
C PHE A 333 26.87 16.37 -1.92
N PRO A 334 27.97 15.60 -1.96
CA PRO A 334 27.95 14.21 -1.53
C PRO A 334 27.70 14.11 -0.03
N ILE A 335 26.70 13.30 0.36
CA ILE A 335 26.40 13.00 1.77
C ILE A 335 27.04 11.64 2.14
N ASN A 336 26.97 10.66 1.24
CA ASN A 336 27.68 9.38 1.32
C ASN A 336 27.26 8.47 2.49
N ASN A 337 25.96 8.36 2.75
CA ASN A 337 25.44 7.52 3.85
C ASN A 337 24.91 6.14 3.41
N LEU A 338 24.85 5.83 2.12
CA LEU A 338 24.65 4.47 1.62
C LEU A 338 26.00 3.75 1.48
N ALA A 339 26.08 2.56 2.07
CA ALA A 339 27.21 1.65 1.90
C ALA A 339 27.04 0.77 0.66
N HIS A 340 25.81 0.35 0.37
CA HIS A 340 25.49 -0.54 -0.74
C HIS A 340 24.18 -0.13 -1.42
N VAL A 341 24.05 -0.45 -2.70
CA VAL A 341 22.76 -0.53 -3.39
C VAL A 341 22.73 -1.88 -4.13
N TYR A 342 21.71 -2.68 -3.86
CA TYR A 342 21.52 -3.99 -4.49
C TYR A 342 20.38 -3.94 -5.49
N THR A 343 20.61 -4.52 -6.67
CA THR A 343 19.60 -4.76 -7.70
C THR A 343 19.55 -6.26 -7.99
N GLY A 344 18.44 -6.91 -7.64
CA GLY A 344 18.27 -8.36 -7.82
C GLY A 344 19.28 -9.17 -7.00
N GLY A 345 19.65 -8.68 -5.81
CA GLY A 345 20.67 -9.29 -4.96
C GLY A 345 22.12 -9.06 -5.41
N VAL A 346 22.34 -8.37 -6.54
CA VAL A 346 23.67 -8.03 -7.06
C VAL A 346 24.00 -6.57 -6.74
N GLU A 347 25.20 -6.32 -6.21
CA GLU A 347 25.64 -4.98 -5.86
C GLU A 347 25.84 -4.09 -7.12
N ALA A 348 25.26 -2.89 -7.08
CA ALA A 348 25.49 -1.83 -8.05
C ALA A 348 26.57 -0.86 -7.54
N THR A 349 27.31 -0.24 -8.46
CA THR A 349 28.29 0.78 -8.09
C THR A 349 27.59 2.11 -7.85
N ILE A 350 27.80 2.72 -6.69
CA ILE A 350 27.31 4.07 -6.39
C ILE A 350 28.31 5.09 -6.98
N GLU A 351 27.88 5.84 -8.00
CA GLU A 351 28.70 6.87 -8.66
C GLU A 351 28.49 8.25 -8.04
N TYR A 352 27.30 8.50 -7.49
CA TYR A 352 26.98 9.68 -6.70
C TYR A 352 25.87 9.34 -5.70
N GLN A 353 25.94 9.94 -4.51
CA GLN A 353 24.86 9.95 -3.54
C GLN A 353 24.97 11.24 -2.72
N GLY A 354 23.87 11.99 -2.64
CA GLY A 354 23.84 13.23 -1.88
C GLY A 354 22.68 14.13 -2.28
N ALA A 355 22.84 15.43 -2.01
CA ALA A 355 21.82 16.41 -2.33
C ALA A 355 21.60 16.53 -3.85
N SER A 356 20.35 16.61 -4.29
CA SER A 356 19.98 16.96 -5.67
C SER A 356 20.14 18.46 -5.97
N GLY A 357 20.22 19.27 -4.92
CA GLY A 357 20.15 20.73 -4.96
C GLY A 357 18.82 21.28 -4.44
N TYR A 358 17.73 20.50 -4.50
CA TYR A 358 16.46 20.88 -3.89
C TYR A 358 16.44 20.56 -2.39
N PRO A 359 15.83 21.44 -1.55
CA PRO A 359 15.67 21.17 -0.13
C PRO A 359 15.09 19.79 0.18
N GLY A 360 15.88 19.00 0.91
CA GLY A 360 15.57 17.64 1.36
C GLY A 360 15.41 16.55 0.30
N LEU A 361 15.64 16.85 -0.97
CA LEU A 361 15.63 15.85 -2.04
C LEU A 361 17.05 15.34 -2.29
N ASN A 362 17.23 14.04 -2.17
CA ASN A 362 18.45 13.32 -2.47
C ASN A 362 18.39 12.68 -3.86
N GLN A 363 19.56 12.52 -4.48
CA GLN A 363 19.74 11.77 -5.72
C GLN A 363 20.86 10.75 -5.53
N VAL A 364 20.69 9.56 -6.09
CA VAL A 364 21.68 8.49 -6.06
C VAL A 364 21.87 7.98 -7.48
N VAL A 365 23.07 8.15 -8.03
CA VAL A 365 23.43 7.64 -9.36
C VAL A 365 24.11 6.30 -9.17
N ILE A 366 23.53 5.26 -9.75
CA ILE A 366 24.08 3.91 -9.71
C ILE A 366 24.45 3.43 -11.11
N ARG A 367 25.49 2.61 -11.20
CA ARG A 367 25.79 1.77 -12.36
C ARG A 367 25.47 0.32 -12.03
N LEU A 368 24.58 -0.26 -12.82
CA LEU A 368 24.21 -1.67 -12.68
C LEU A 368 25.41 -2.57 -12.98
N SER A 369 25.52 -3.68 -12.25
CA SER A 369 26.46 -4.74 -12.61
C SER A 369 26.14 -5.27 -14.01
N PRO A 370 27.14 -5.60 -14.85
CA PRO A 370 26.92 -6.34 -16.09
C PRO A 370 26.24 -7.71 -15.88
N ASN A 371 26.28 -8.23 -14.65
CA ASN A 371 25.67 -9.50 -14.25
C ASN A 371 24.36 -9.32 -13.45
N ALA A 372 23.84 -8.09 -13.35
CA ALA A 372 22.55 -7.87 -12.69
C ALA A 372 21.46 -8.69 -13.42
N PRO A 373 20.56 -9.38 -12.71
CA PRO A 373 19.55 -10.17 -13.38
C PRO A 373 18.56 -9.26 -14.14
N THR A 374 18.05 -9.74 -15.26
CA THR A 374 17.05 -9.03 -16.07
C THR A 374 15.64 -9.40 -15.63
N GLY A 375 14.71 -8.46 -15.73
CA GLY A 375 13.32 -8.66 -15.33
C GLY A 375 12.54 -7.37 -15.33
N CYS A 376 11.21 -7.47 -15.24
CA CYS A 376 10.37 -6.27 -15.12
C CYS A 376 10.30 -5.74 -13.69
N ASN A 377 10.35 -6.64 -12.71
CA ASN A 377 10.37 -6.32 -11.30
C ASN A 377 11.66 -6.85 -10.68
N VAL A 378 12.81 -6.22 -10.94
CA VAL A 378 14.07 -6.60 -10.27
C VAL A 378 14.16 -5.83 -8.95
N PRO A 379 14.17 -6.47 -7.77
CA PRO A 379 14.17 -5.73 -6.50
C PRO A 379 15.38 -4.80 -6.34
N LEU A 380 15.12 -3.61 -5.81
CA LEU A 380 16.06 -2.53 -5.58
C LEU A 380 16.00 -2.14 -4.10
N VAL A 381 17.16 -2.14 -3.44
CA VAL A 381 17.29 -1.70 -2.04
C VAL A 381 18.64 -1.05 -1.79
N GLY A 382 18.65 0.07 -1.06
CA GLY A 382 19.86 0.69 -0.55
C GLY A 382 20.12 0.24 0.88
N ILE A 383 21.38 0.07 1.27
CA ILE A 383 21.79 -0.21 2.65
C ILE A 383 22.60 0.97 3.14
N THR A 384 22.17 1.59 4.25
CA THR A 384 22.91 2.67 4.90
C THR A 384 24.23 2.17 5.48
N ALA A 385 25.15 3.09 5.78
CA ALA A 385 26.40 2.77 6.49
C ALA A 385 26.17 2.17 7.89
N SER A 386 24.97 2.36 8.47
CA SER A 386 24.54 1.71 9.72
C SER A 386 23.93 0.31 9.51
N GLY A 387 23.87 -0.18 8.28
CA GLY A 387 23.32 -1.50 7.95
C GLY A 387 21.80 -1.54 7.81
N MET A 388 21.12 -0.39 7.78
CA MET A 388 19.66 -0.33 7.66
C MET A 388 19.23 -0.28 6.18
N PRO A 389 18.24 -1.09 5.77
CA PRO A 389 17.72 -1.01 4.41
C PRO A 389 16.82 0.20 4.22
N THR A 390 16.78 0.74 3.00
CA THR A 390 15.71 1.63 2.52
C THR A 390 14.39 0.87 2.41
N ASN A 391 13.33 1.53 1.95
CA ASN A 391 12.19 0.82 1.36
C ASN A 391 12.65 -0.05 0.18
N PHE A 392 11.93 -1.15 -0.06
CA PHE A 392 12.19 -2.08 -1.15
C PHE A 392 11.34 -1.68 -2.36
N LEU A 393 12.01 -1.44 -3.48
CA LEU A 393 11.38 -1.08 -4.75
C LEU A 393 11.72 -2.11 -5.81
N THR A 394 11.24 -1.91 -7.04
CA THR A 394 11.65 -2.68 -8.21
C THR A 394 12.23 -1.76 -9.29
N LEU A 395 13.15 -2.30 -10.09
CA LEU A 395 13.75 -1.63 -11.23
C LEU A 395 13.65 -2.55 -12.45
N PRO A 396 13.13 -2.09 -13.60
CA PRO A 396 13.08 -2.90 -14.81
C PRO A 396 14.48 -2.91 -15.43
N ILE A 397 15.05 -4.10 -15.62
CA ILE A 397 16.39 -4.29 -16.20
C ILE A 397 16.27 -5.14 -17.46
N GLY A 398 16.74 -4.61 -18.59
CA GLY A 398 16.58 -5.20 -19.91
C GLY A 398 17.14 -4.32 -21.02
N ASN A 399 16.65 -4.48 -22.25
CA ASN A 399 17.04 -3.64 -23.38
C ASN A 399 15.79 -3.19 -24.14
N GLY A 400 15.27 -2.00 -23.81
CA GLY A 400 13.95 -1.55 -24.24
C GLY A 400 12.87 -2.06 -23.29
N ALA A 401 11.81 -2.69 -23.78
CA ALA A 401 10.81 -3.29 -22.91
C ALA A 401 11.43 -4.46 -22.11
N CYS A 402 11.16 -4.51 -20.81
CA CYS A 402 11.60 -5.61 -19.96
C CYS A 402 10.81 -6.89 -20.29
N THR A 403 11.33 -8.04 -19.86
CA THR A 403 10.65 -9.33 -19.98
C THR A 403 10.86 -10.13 -18.71
N ASP A 404 9.82 -10.78 -18.23
CA ASP A 404 9.92 -11.79 -17.20
C ASP A 404 9.48 -13.15 -17.77
N SER A 405 10.46 -13.92 -18.22
CA SER A 405 10.21 -15.21 -18.88
C SER A 405 9.68 -16.26 -17.93
N VAL A 406 9.92 -16.12 -16.63
CA VAL A 406 9.50 -17.10 -15.62
C VAL A 406 7.98 -17.02 -15.43
N PHE A 407 7.44 -15.80 -15.45
CA PHE A 407 6.00 -15.56 -15.28
C PHE A 407 5.25 -15.37 -16.62
N GLY A 408 5.97 -15.35 -17.74
CA GLY A 408 5.40 -15.15 -19.08
C GLY A 408 4.89 -13.71 -19.31
N ILE A 409 5.41 -12.74 -18.55
CA ILE A 409 4.94 -11.36 -18.54
C ILE A 409 5.90 -10.47 -19.34
N SER A 410 5.36 -9.66 -20.25
CA SER A 410 6.15 -8.65 -20.97
C SER A 410 5.97 -7.25 -20.39
N GLY A 411 7.02 -6.44 -20.46
CA GLY A 411 6.99 -5.07 -19.98
C GLY A 411 5.98 -4.18 -20.72
N ASN A 412 5.75 -4.43 -22.00
CA ASN A 412 4.71 -3.72 -22.75
C ASN A 412 3.30 -4.05 -22.26
N GLN A 413 3.04 -5.32 -21.92
CA GLN A 413 1.76 -5.74 -21.34
C GLN A 413 1.55 -5.10 -19.96
N LEU A 414 2.56 -5.16 -19.08
CA LEU A 414 2.50 -4.49 -17.77
C LEU A 414 2.27 -2.99 -17.92
N GLN A 415 3.00 -2.33 -18.82
CA GLN A 415 2.85 -0.89 -19.04
C GLN A 415 1.45 -0.53 -19.57
N ALA A 416 0.89 -1.37 -20.44
CA ALA A 416 -0.45 -1.17 -20.98
C ALA A 416 -1.52 -1.32 -19.89
N LEU A 417 -1.44 -2.38 -19.08
CA LEU A 417 -2.33 -2.60 -17.94
C LEU A 417 -2.21 -1.48 -16.90
N ALA A 418 -0.99 -1.09 -16.57
CA ALA A 418 -0.73 -0.02 -15.60
C ALA A 418 -1.22 1.36 -16.06
N GLY A 419 -1.38 1.55 -17.37
CA GLY A 419 -1.96 2.75 -17.97
C GLY A 419 -3.50 2.77 -18.04
N GLN A 420 -4.17 1.67 -17.68
CA GLN A 420 -5.63 1.62 -17.69
C GLN A 420 -6.23 2.32 -16.46
N THR A 421 -7.46 2.82 -16.59
CA THR A 421 -8.22 3.30 -15.43
C THR A 421 -8.51 2.16 -14.45
N THR A 422 -8.82 0.98 -14.99
CA THR A 422 -9.15 -0.22 -14.22
C THR A 422 -8.53 -1.43 -14.90
N VAL A 423 -7.94 -2.33 -14.12
CA VAL A 423 -7.42 -3.63 -14.55
C VAL A 423 -8.22 -4.71 -13.84
N LYS A 424 -8.67 -5.73 -14.57
CA LYS A 424 -9.44 -6.86 -14.08
C LYS A 424 -8.59 -8.13 -14.13
N THR A 425 -8.36 -8.74 -12.98
CA THR A 425 -7.51 -9.91 -12.82
C THR A 425 -8.32 -11.12 -12.38
N GLY A 426 -7.88 -12.32 -12.77
CA GLY A 426 -8.36 -13.58 -12.22
C GLY A 426 -7.19 -14.45 -11.77
N VAL A 427 -7.31 -15.07 -10.60
CA VAL A 427 -6.39 -16.10 -10.10
C VAL A 427 -7.20 -17.34 -9.80
N VAL A 428 -6.68 -18.51 -10.17
CA VAL A 428 -7.24 -19.82 -9.82
C VAL A 428 -6.11 -20.66 -9.27
N ALA A 429 -6.23 -21.10 -8.03
CA ALA A 429 -5.15 -21.77 -7.36
C ALA A 429 -5.59 -22.95 -6.51
N LEU A 430 -4.63 -23.83 -6.26
CA LEU A 430 -4.76 -24.94 -5.33
C LEU A 430 -3.55 -24.90 -4.41
N GLU A 431 -3.80 -24.95 -3.11
CA GLU A 431 -2.77 -24.96 -2.08
C GLU A 431 -2.78 -26.30 -1.34
N HIS A 432 -1.59 -26.80 -1.02
CA HIS A 432 -1.36 -27.82 -0.01
C HIS A 432 -0.42 -27.25 1.03
N PHE A 433 -0.88 -27.15 2.27
CA PHE A 433 -0.14 -26.51 3.34
C PHE A 433 0.04 -27.43 4.54
N ILE A 434 1.28 -27.60 4.98
CA ILE A 434 1.62 -28.19 6.27
C ILE A 434 1.96 -27.03 7.19
N MET A 435 1.21 -26.85 8.28
CA MET A 435 1.40 -25.72 9.18
C MET A 435 1.21 -26.13 10.64
N PRO A 436 1.60 -25.29 11.63
CA PRO A 436 1.34 -25.57 13.02
C PRO A 436 -0.16 -25.70 13.28
N ALA A 437 -0.56 -26.67 14.10
CA ALA A 437 -1.96 -26.86 14.45
C ALA A 437 -2.50 -25.63 15.22
N THR A 438 -3.71 -25.17 14.88
CA THR A 438 -4.37 -24.04 15.56
C THR A 438 -4.80 -24.38 16.99
N THR A 439 -4.97 -25.68 17.30
CA THR A 439 -5.28 -26.18 18.63
C THR A 439 -4.52 -27.49 18.90
N GLY A 440 -3.97 -27.63 20.11
CA GLY A 440 -3.07 -28.74 20.44
C GLY A 440 -1.66 -28.54 19.84
N GLY A 441 -0.66 -29.24 20.38
CA GLY A 441 0.68 -29.23 19.78
C GLY A 441 0.73 -30.13 18.54
N GLY A 442 1.54 -29.77 17.53
CA GLY A 442 1.76 -30.56 16.31
C GLY A 442 1.54 -29.76 15.03
N THR A 443 1.38 -30.46 13.91
CA THR A 443 1.07 -29.89 12.59
C THR A 443 -0.32 -30.30 12.12
N GLN A 444 -0.86 -29.54 11.18
CA GLN A 444 -2.08 -29.84 10.44
C GLN A 444 -1.81 -29.70 8.94
N VAL A 445 -2.62 -30.39 8.14
CA VAL A 445 -2.58 -30.31 6.67
C VAL A 445 -3.85 -29.60 6.21
N ILE A 446 -3.69 -28.59 5.36
CA ILE A 446 -4.79 -27.84 4.75
C ILE A 446 -4.62 -27.94 3.24
N ASP A 447 -5.61 -28.54 2.59
CA ASP A 447 -5.76 -28.49 1.14
C ASP A 447 -6.91 -27.52 0.82
N THR A 448 -6.64 -26.46 0.05
CA THR A 448 -7.67 -25.48 -0.33
C THR A 448 -7.60 -25.20 -1.83
N ALA A 449 -8.74 -25.29 -2.50
CA ALA A 449 -8.91 -24.69 -3.82
C ALA A 449 -9.41 -23.26 -3.63
N PHE A 450 -8.77 -22.28 -4.25
CA PHE A 450 -9.26 -20.90 -4.25
C PHE A 450 -9.27 -20.29 -5.65
N ALA A 451 -10.10 -19.28 -5.84
CA ALA A 451 -10.04 -18.44 -7.02
C ALA A 451 -10.49 -17.03 -6.68
N ASP A 452 -9.73 -16.02 -7.10
CA ASP A 452 -10.03 -14.62 -6.84
C ASP A 452 -10.13 -13.87 -8.15
N PHE A 453 -11.25 -13.18 -8.34
CA PHE A 453 -11.53 -12.33 -9.48
C PHE A 453 -11.84 -10.94 -8.98
N GLN A 454 -11.02 -9.98 -9.41
CA GLN A 454 -11.08 -8.64 -8.86
C GLN A 454 -10.71 -7.60 -9.90
N SER A 455 -11.00 -6.35 -9.59
CA SER A 455 -10.56 -5.20 -10.34
C SER A 455 -9.88 -4.19 -9.43
N GLU A 456 -8.85 -3.55 -9.95
CA GLU A 456 -8.08 -2.50 -9.27
C GLU A 456 -7.75 -1.37 -10.26
N THR A 457 -7.16 -0.28 -9.79
CA THR A 457 -6.70 0.78 -10.69
C THR A 457 -5.45 0.34 -11.46
N GLY A 458 -5.21 0.87 -12.67
CA GLY A 458 -3.95 0.58 -13.38
C GLY A 458 -2.72 1.00 -12.59
N ALA A 459 -2.78 2.11 -11.84
CA ALA A 459 -1.67 2.52 -10.97
C ALA A 459 -1.39 1.49 -9.86
N SER A 460 -2.44 0.92 -9.24
CA SER A 460 -2.32 -0.16 -8.25
C SER A 460 -1.70 -1.41 -8.88
N TYR A 461 -2.22 -1.84 -10.04
CA TYR A 461 -1.68 -2.99 -10.76
C TYR A 461 -0.19 -2.80 -11.12
N GLY A 462 0.17 -1.60 -11.61
CA GLY A 462 1.54 -1.23 -11.96
C GLY A 462 2.49 -1.11 -10.77
N THR A 463 1.95 -0.94 -9.56
CA THR A 463 2.70 -0.99 -8.30
C THR A 463 2.95 -2.42 -7.84
N SER A 464 2.11 -3.38 -8.26
CA SER A 464 2.20 -4.76 -7.80
C SER A 464 3.53 -5.41 -8.18
N GLY A 465 4.27 -5.81 -7.15
CA GLY A 465 5.53 -6.54 -7.27
C GLY A 465 5.37 -8.03 -7.01
N ALA A 466 4.13 -8.58 -7.01
CA ALA A 466 3.84 -9.95 -6.56
C ALA A 466 4.72 -11.01 -7.24
N PHE A 467 5.14 -10.73 -8.48
CA PHE A 467 6.13 -11.51 -9.21
C PHE A 467 7.35 -10.66 -9.49
N PHE A 468 8.50 -11.08 -8.93
CA PHE A 468 9.78 -10.41 -9.06
C PHE A 468 10.90 -11.41 -9.35
N THR A 469 12.04 -10.89 -9.82
CA THR A 469 13.10 -11.72 -10.40
C THR A 469 13.68 -12.73 -9.40
N PRO A 470 13.75 -14.03 -9.73
CA PRO A 470 14.35 -15.04 -8.85
C PRO A 470 15.79 -14.71 -8.43
N GLY A 471 16.17 -15.13 -7.23
CA GLY A 471 17.45 -14.84 -6.58
C GLY A 471 17.43 -13.56 -5.73
N SER A 472 16.26 -12.99 -5.46
CA SER A 472 16.11 -11.71 -4.76
C SER A 472 14.97 -11.73 -3.74
N CYS A 473 14.79 -10.62 -3.02
CA CYS A 473 13.80 -10.48 -1.95
C CYS A 473 13.15 -9.11 -1.94
N ILE A 474 11.91 -9.04 -1.47
CA ILE A 474 11.16 -7.82 -1.17
C ILE A 474 10.70 -7.87 0.29
N VAL A 475 10.56 -6.70 0.91
CA VAL A 475 10.02 -6.52 2.26
C VAL A 475 8.83 -5.57 2.19
N ASP A 476 7.75 -5.93 2.88
CA ASP A 476 6.61 -5.06 3.12
C ASP A 476 6.51 -4.73 4.62
N GLN A 477 6.23 -3.46 4.93
CA GLN A 477 6.22 -2.92 6.29
C GLN A 477 4.95 -2.09 6.49
N PHE A 478 4.05 -2.57 7.35
CA PHE A 478 2.74 -1.96 7.51
C PHE A 478 2.32 -1.84 8.98
N GLY A 479 1.31 -1.00 9.24
CA GLY A 479 0.68 -0.92 10.55
C GLY A 479 -0.24 -2.12 10.80
N THR A 480 -0.39 -2.56 12.05
CA THR A 480 -1.26 -3.69 12.43
C THR A 480 -2.69 -3.46 11.96
N GLY A 481 -3.28 -4.45 11.28
CA GLY A 481 -4.61 -4.37 10.69
C GLY A 481 -4.66 -3.69 9.32
N SER A 482 -3.51 -3.30 8.77
CA SER A 482 -3.38 -2.91 7.36
C SER A 482 -2.96 -4.12 6.54
N SER A 483 -3.59 -4.34 5.38
CA SER A 483 -3.18 -5.38 4.42
C SER A 483 -2.08 -4.85 3.49
N ALA A 484 -1.20 -5.74 3.00
CA ALA A 484 -0.07 -5.42 2.11
C ALA A 484 -0.47 -5.02 0.67
N GLY A 485 -1.68 -4.49 0.45
CA GLY A 485 -2.20 -4.11 -0.86
C GLY A 485 -2.13 -2.61 -1.10
N THR A 486 -1.46 -2.17 -2.16
CA THR A 486 -1.49 -0.78 -2.63
C THR A 486 -2.69 -0.54 -3.55
N GLY A 487 -3.91 -0.57 -3.02
CA GLY A 487 -5.09 -0.34 -3.85
C GLY A 487 -6.39 -0.76 -3.20
N THR A 488 -7.51 -0.29 -3.77
CA THR A 488 -8.81 -0.92 -3.48
C THR A 488 -9.13 -1.91 -4.57
N PHE A 489 -9.59 -3.09 -4.15
CA PHE A 489 -10.03 -4.15 -5.04
C PHE A 489 -11.56 -4.22 -5.01
N THR A 490 -12.17 -4.44 -6.17
CA THR A 490 -13.61 -4.74 -6.30
C THR A 490 -13.77 -6.13 -6.87
N GLY A 491 -14.44 -7.02 -6.15
CA GLY A 491 -14.72 -8.38 -6.57
C GLY A 491 -15.53 -8.48 -7.87
N LEU A 492 -15.25 -9.51 -8.67
CA LEU A 492 -15.91 -9.77 -9.96
C LEU A 492 -16.55 -11.15 -9.95
N GLN A 493 -17.86 -11.23 -10.12
CA GLN A 493 -18.58 -12.50 -10.07
C GLN A 493 -18.31 -13.37 -11.31
N ALA A 494 -17.73 -14.56 -11.08
CA ALA A 494 -17.38 -15.57 -12.08
C ALA A 494 -18.35 -16.76 -12.14
N GLY A 495 -19.39 -16.75 -11.32
CA GLY A 495 -20.41 -17.79 -11.27
C GLY A 495 -19.90 -19.05 -10.58
N THR A 496 -20.47 -20.21 -10.91
CA THR A 496 -20.08 -21.47 -10.27
C THR A 496 -18.70 -21.92 -10.77
N ILE A 497 -17.76 -22.14 -9.85
CA ILE A 497 -16.44 -22.69 -10.15
C ILE A 497 -16.33 -24.10 -9.57
N THR A 498 -15.85 -25.04 -10.38
CA THR A 498 -15.67 -26.45 -9.99
C THR A 498 -14.26 -26.91 -10.28
N MET A 499 -13.64 -27.62 -9.34
CA MET A 499 -12.32 -28.24 -9.48
C MET A 499 -12.44 -29.75 -9.42
N SER A 500 -11.80 -30.44 -10.36
CA SER A 500 -11.77 -31.92 -10.41
C SER A 500 -10.41 -32.46 -9.98
N SER A 501 -10.42 -33.57 -9.25
CA SER A 501 -9.20 -34.25 -8.83
C SER A 501 -8.75 -35.31 -9.84
N PRO A 502 -7.43 -35.45 -10.10
CA PRO A 502 -6.90 -36.52 -10.94
C PRO A 502 -7.00 -37.92 -10.30
N SER A 503 -7.23 -38.03 -8.98
CA SER A 503 -7.33 -39.32 -8.28
C SER A 503 -8.72 -39.95 -8.30
N GLY A 504 -9.68 -39.38 -9.04
CA GLY A 504 -11.05 -39.89 -9.14
C GLY A 504 -11.96 -39.50 -7.97
N SER A 505 -11.50 -38.60 -7.09
CA SER A 505 -12.39 -37.91 -6.14
C SER A 505 -13.45 -37.10 -6.89
N SER A 506 -14.67 -37.03 -6.35
CA SER A 506 -15.75 -36.22 -6.93
C SER A 506 -15.30 -34.75 -7.10
N PRO A 507 -15.71 -34.07 -8.18
CA PRO A 507 -15.45 -32.65 -8.33
C PRO A 507 -16.00 -31.84 -7.15
N VAL A 508 -15.27 -30.80 -6.76
CA VAL A 508 -15.62 -29.89 -5.67
C VAL A 508 -16.05 -28.55 -6.26
N THR A 509 -17.18 -28.04 -5.80
CA THR A 509 -17.66 -26.68 -6.14
C THR A 509 -17.15 -25.69 -5.09
N LEU A 510 -16.45 -24.65 -5.54
CA LEU A 510 -15.98 -23.59 -4.66
C LEU A 510 -17.16 -22.72 -4.20
N GLN A 511 -17.11 -22.29 -2.94
CA GLN A 511 -18.07 -21.38 -2.34
C GLN A 511 -17.59 -19.95 -2.52
N GLU A 512 -18.52 -19.00 -2.69
CA GLU A 512 -18.21 -17.57 -2.84
C GLU A 512 -18.52 -16.84 -1.51
N PRO A 513 -17.59 -16.82 -0.53
CA PRO A 513 -17.81 -16.12 0.74
C PRO A 513 -17.94 -14.61 0.57
N GLU A 514 -17.22 -14.04 -0.39
CA GLU A 514 -17.28 -12.63 -0.79
C GLU A 514 -17.31 -12.55 -2.31
N VAL A 515 -17.92 -11.50 -2.87
CA VAL A 515 -18.07 -11.37 -4.32
C VAL A 515 -16.71 -11.48 -4.99
N GLY A 516 -16.59 -12.40 -5.96
CA GLY A 516 -15.35 -12.63 -6.71
C GLY A 516 -14.28 -13.44 -5.97
N SER A 517 -14.42 -13.73 -4.67
CA SER A 517 -13.53 -14.63 -3.95
C SER A 517 -14.21 -15.97 -3.75
N TYR A 518 -13.56 -17.04 -4.20
CA TYR A 518 -14.08 -18.39 -4.21
C TYR A 518 -13.13 -19.31 -3.45
N SER A 519 -13.64 -20.17 -2.57
CA SER A 519 -12.81 -21.15 -1.86
C SER A 519 -13.53 -22.45 -1.53
N ALA A 520 -12.77 -23.53 -1.41
CA ALA A 520 -13.22 -24.79 -0.84
C ALA A 520 -12.08 -25.50 -0.12
N GLN A 521 -12.32 -25.87 1.14
CA GLN A 521 -11.46 -26.81 1.84
C GLN A 521 -11.68 -28.21 1.27
N LEU A 522 -10.60 -28.90 0.94
CA LEU A 522 -10.63 -30.17 0.24
C LEU A 522 -10.48 -31.34 1.23
N SER A 523 -11.12 -32.46 0.89
CA SER A 523 -10.99 -33.68 1.70
C SER A 523 -9.59 -34.27 1.59
N ALA A 524 -9.11 -34.89 2.67
CA ALA A 524 -7.84 -35.63 2.66
C ALA A 524 -7.74 -36.59 1.46
N GLY A 525 -6.61 -36.51 0.74
CA GLY A 525 -6.35 -37.32 -0.46
C GLY A 525 -6.94 -36.76 -1.76
N PHE A 526 -7.60 -35.59 -1.73
CA PHE A 526 -7.99 -34.88 -2.95
C PHE A 526 -6.74 -34.50 -3.77
N VAL A 527 -5.70 -34.02 -3.10
CA VAL A 527 -4.36 -33.83 -3.66
C VAL A 527 -3.54 -35.12 -3.47
N PRO A 528 -3.17 -35.84 -4.53
CA PRO A 528 -2.38 -37.07 -4.41
C PRO A 528 -0.95 -36.81 -3.95
N VAL A 529 -0.34 -37.82 -3.33
CA VAL A 529 1.10 -37.81 -3.04
C VAL A 529 1.87 -37.81 -4.36
N GLY A 530 2.59 -36.73 -4.66
CA GLY A 530 3.27 -36.50 -5.94
C GLY A 530 2.52 -35.56 -6.90
N GLY A 531 1.39 -34.99 -6.47
CA GLY A 531 0.68 -33.98 -7.24
C GLY A 531 -0.15 -34.51 -8.41
N GLY A 532 -0.36 -33.68 -9.42
CA GLY A 532 -1.17 -34.00 -10.59
C GLY A 532 -1.80 -32.78 -11.26
N ILE A 533 -2.58 -33.02 -12.32
CA ILE A 533 -3.28 -31.99 -13.08
C ILE A 533 -4.74 -31.93 -12.62
N PHE A 534 -5.18 -30.76 -12.18
CA PHE A 534 -6.50 -30.47 -11.65
C PHE A 534 -7.26 -29.58 -12.62
N PRO A 535 -8.23 -30.13 -13.39
CA PRO A 535 -9.09 -29.32 -14.24
C PRO A 535 -9.99 -28.41 -13.40
N VAL A 536 -10.10 -27.15 -13.82
CA VAL A 536 -11.02 -26.17 -13.22
C VAL A 536 -11.94 -25.63 -14.30
N HIS A 537 -13.25 -25.67 -14.03
CA HIS A 537 -14.28 -25.14 -14.90
C HIS A 537 -15.08 -24.06 -14.19
N GLY A 538 -15.10 -22.85 -14.77
CA GLY A 538 -15.95 -21.74 -14.37
C GLY A 538 -17.12 -21.59 -15.33
N ALA A 539 -18.35 -21.68 -14.83
CA ALA A 539 -19.57 -21.58 -15.64
C ALA A 539 -19.83 -20.16 -16.20
N GLY A 540 -19.16 -19.16 -15.65
CA GLY A 540 -19.37 -17.74 -15.95
C GLY A 540 -20.46 -17.12 -15.07
N GLY A 541 -20.25 -15.86 -14.72
CA GLY A 541 -21.12 -15.04 -13.89
C GLY A 541 -21.48 -13.71 -14.55
N SER A 542 -21.91 -12.75 -13.73
CA SER A 542 -22.35 -11.42 -14.20
C SER A 542 -21.18 -10.54 -14.67
N ASN A 543 -19.95 -10.82 -14.24
CA ASN A 543 -18.77 -10.03 -14.58
C ASN A 543 -17.73 -10.79 -15.40
N VAL A 544 -17.51 -12.07 -15.08
CA VAL A 544 -16.51 -12.92 -15.74
C VAL A 544 -17.23 -14.02 -16.53
N GLY A 545 -16.88 -14.18 -17.80
CA GLY A 545 -17.42 -15.22 -18.68
C GLY A 545 -16.90 -16.62 -18.32
N ALA A 546 -17.49 -17.64 -18.92
CA ALA A 546 -17.06 -19.02 -18.72
C ALA A 546 -15.59 -19.22 -19.10
N PHE A 547 -14.90 -20.09 -18.38
CA PHE A 547 -13.50 -20.42 -18.62
C PHE A 547 -13.18 -21.86 -18.23
N ASP A 548 -12.15 -22.40 -18.86
CA ASP A 548 -11.53 -23.67 -18.50
C ASP A 548 -10.03 -23.43 -18.29
N THR A 549 -9.49 -23.94 -17.18
CA THR A 549 -8.05 -23.94 -16.92
C THR A 549 -7.63 -25.22 -16.20
N THR A 550 -6.33 -25.38 -15.99
CA THR A 550 -5.77 -26.48 -15.21
C THR A 550 -4.75 -25.96 -14.23
N VAL A 551 -4.82 -26.43 -12.99
CA VAL A 551 -3.77 -26.25 -11.99
C VAL A 551 -2.89 -27.50 -11.99
N ASN A 552 -1.57 -27.35 -11.96
CA ASN A 552 -0.63 -28.47 -12.02
C ASN A 552 0.27 -28.47 -10.79
N PHE A 553 0.16 -29.53 -10.00
CA PHE A 553 0.98 -29.79 -8.83
C PHE A 553 2.15 -30.70 -9.19
N SER A 554 3.39 -30.23 -9.01
CA SER A 554 4.60 -31.06 -9.09
C SER A 554 4.90 -31.82 -7.80
N ASP A 555 5.99 -32.60 -7.81
CA ASP A 555 6.53 -33.22 -6.59
C ASP A 555 6.88 -32.14 -5.54
N PRO A 556 6.43 -32.30 -4.28
CA PRO A 556 6.68 -31.32 -3.23
C PRO A 556 8.17 -31.19 -2.86
N PRO A 557 8.62 -29.98 -2.45
CA PRO A 557 9.89 -29.85 -1.77
C PRO A 557 9.82 -30.46 -0.36
N THR A 558 10.95 -30.93 0.15
CA THR A 558 11.16 -31.23 1.56
C THR A 558 12.07 -30.18 2.16
N TRP A 559 11.58 -29.41 3.15
CA TRP A 559 12.39 -28.43 3.88
C TRP A 559 13.33 -29.13 4.87
N THR A 560 14.63 -29.12 4.56
CA THR A 560 15.62 -29.97 5.25
C THR A 560 16.22 -29.36 6.51
N ASN A 561 16.13 -28.04 6.69
CA ASN A 561 16.67 -27.32 7.85
C ASN A 561 15.62 -26.54 8.66
N GLN A 562 14.34 -26.91 8.53
CA GLN A 562 13.18 -26.26 9.14
C GLN A 562 13.37 -25.92 10.63
N ALA A 563 13.80 -26.88 11.46
CA ALA A 563 13.99 -26.67 12.89
C ALA A 563 15.06 -25.61 13.24
N THR A 564 16.10 -25.49 12.41
CA THR A 564 17.15 -24.48 12.62
C THR A 564 16.67 -23.10 12.14
N ALA A 565 15.88 -23.05 11.07
CA ALA A 565 15.36 -21.82 10.49
C ALA A 565 14.32 -21.10 11.37
N ALA A 566 13.71 -21.80 12.34
CA ALA A 566 12.74 -21.23 13.29
C ALA A 566 13.30 -20.08 14.16
N ASN A 567 14.62 -19.99 14.31
CA ASN A 567 15.28 -18.95 15.10
C ASN A 567 16.04 -17.99 14.18
N VAL A 568 15.42 -16.86 13.84
CA VAL A 568 15.96 -15.89 12.90
C VAL A 568 16.78 -14.85 13.64
N ASN A 569 18.10 -14.83 13.40
CA ASN A 569 18.96 -13.72 13.80
C ASN A 569 18.86 -12.62 12.74
N ARG A 570 18.21 -11.52 13.06
CA ARG A 570 17.93 -10.45 12.08
C ARG A 570 19.18 -9.72 11.58
N ALA A 571 20.33 -9.90 12.22
CA ALA A 571 21.61 -9.33 11.79
C ALA A 571 22.43 -10.27 10.89
N ALA A 572 21.98 -11.50 10.64
CA ALA A 572 22.70 -12.51 9.86
C ALA A 572 21.87 -12.98 8.67
N GLY A 573 22.54 -13.54 7.64
CA GLY A 573 21.83 -14.26 6.58
C GLY A 573 21.15 -15.51 7.14
N LEU A 574 19.91 -15.76 6.73
CA LEU A 574 19.13 -16.93 7.11
C LEU A 574 19.20 -17.98 5.98
N PRO A 575 20.00 -19.05 6.14
CA PRO A 575 20.08 -20.12 5.15
C PRO A 575 18.83 -21.00 5.20
N ILE A 576 18.31 -21.34 4.02
CA ILE A 576 17.16 -22.21 3.83
C ILE A 576 17.57 -23.31 2.84
N THR A 577 17.32 -24.57 3.17
CA THR A 577 17.71 -25.71 2.34
C THR A 577 16.55 -26.65 2.10
N TRP A 578 16.40 -27.14 0.87
CA TRP A 578 15.33 -28.05 0.48
C TRP A 578 15.85 -29.16 -0.43
N SER A 579 15.05 -30.21 -0.57
CA SER A 579 15.31 -31.32 -1.50
C SER A 579 14.04 -31.76 -2.19
N PHE A 580 14.16 -32.47 -3.30
CA PHE A 580 13.04 -33.05 -4.01
C PHE A 580 13.27 -34.55 -4.21
N ALA A 581 12.18 -35.32 -4.24
CA ALA A 581 12.25 -36.76 -4.53
C ALA A 581 12.71 -37.02 -5.98
N THR A 582 12.31 -36.14 -6.91
CA THR A 582 12.81 -36.08 -8.28
C THR A 582 13.33 -34.67 -8.60
N PRO A 583 14.27 -34.49 -9.54
CA PRO A 583 14.77 -33.15 -9.86
C PRO A 583 13.64 -32.19 -10.28
N ALA A 584 13.54 -31.04 -9.58
CA ALA A 584 12.56 -30.01 -9.91
C ALA A 584 12.74 -29.48 -11.35
N PRO A 585 11.66 -29.12 -12.05
CA PRO A 585 11.76 -28.53 -13.38
C PRO A 585 12.46 -27.16 -13.31
N ALA A 586 13.07 -26.74 -14.41
CA ALA A 586 13.82 -25.48 -14.46
C ALA A 586 12.96 -24.21 -14.26
N SER A 587 11.64 -24.34 -14.38
CA SER A 587 10.67 -23.26 -14.14
C SER A 587 10.13 -23.23 -12.71
N ALA A 588 10.41 -24.25 -11.88
CA ALA A 588 9.93 -24.28 -10.50
C ALA A 588 10.69 -23.27 -9.64
N LEU A 589 9.94 -22.56 -8.80
CA LEU A 589 10.46 -21.54 -7.90
C LEU A 589 10.19 -21.93 -6.45
N ILE A 590 11.10 -21.53 -5.57
CA ILE A 590 10.90 -21.61 -4.12
C ILE A 590 10.70 -20.20 -3.59
N PHE A 591 9.57 -19.97 -2.95
CA PHE A 591 9.29 -18.74 -2.22
C PHE A 591 9.57 -19.00 -0.75
N VAL A 592 10.41 -18.19 -0.15
CA VAL A 592 10.59 -18.16 1.30
C VAL A 592 9.94 -16.87 1.78
N THR A 593 8.88 -17.00 2.57
CA THR A 593 8.22 -15.85 3.19
C THR A 593 8.37 -15.90 4.70
N GLY A 594 8.34 -14.74 5.33
CA GLY A 594 8.30 -14.66 6.78
C GLY A 594 7.54 -13.43 7.24
N THR A 595 6.87 -13.56 8.37
CA THR A 595 6.13 -12.48 9.03
C THR A 595 6.70 -12.28 10.43
N SER A 596 6.72 -11.05 10.90
CA SER A 596 7.07 -10.74 12.29
C SER A 596 6.26 -9.55 12.78
N SER A 597 5.75 -9.68 14.00
CA SER A 597 5.12 -8.60 14.75
C SER A 597 5.79 -8.46 16.12
N ALA A 598 5.97 -7.22 16.57
CA ALA A 598 6.49 -6.95 17.92
C ALA A 598 5.36 -6.90 18.94
N SER A 599 5.51 -7.61 20.07
CA SER A 599 4.52 -7.59 21.16
C SER A 599 4.28 -6.16 21.67
N GLY A 600 3.04 -5.68 21.60
CA GLY A 600 2.66 -4.33 22.04
C GLY A 600 2.97 -3.22 21.04
N SER A 601 3.50 -3.55 19.85
CA SER A 601 3.65 -2.62 18.72
C SER A 601 2.46 -2.72 17.78
N GLN A 602 2.14 -1.61 17.11
CA GLN A 602 1.12 -1.56 16.05
C GLN A 602 1.76 -1.75 14.66
N VAL A 603 2.82 -2.56 14.53
CA VAL A 603 3.43 -2.85 13.22
C VAL A 603 3.64 -4.34 12.97
N GLU A 604 3.53 -4.71 11.70
CA GLU A 604 3.78 -6.04 11.17
C GLU A 604 4.62 -5.91 9.89
N GLY A 605 5.69 -6.68 9.81
CA GLY A 605 6.55 -6.74 8.63
C GLY A 605 6.54 -8.13 8.04
N SER A 606 6.58 -8.19 6.72
CA SER A 606 6.75 -9.43 5.98
C SER A 606 7.89 -9.32 4.97
N PHE A 607 8.42 -10.45 4.56
CA PHE A 607 9.29 -10.53 3.41
C PHE A 607 8.92 -11.71 2.53
N THR A 608 9.29 -11.61 1.27
CA THR A 608 9.26 -12.72 0.31
C THR A 608 10.61 -12.74 -0.39
N CYS A 609 11.22 -13.92 -0.48
CA CYS A 609 12.40 -14.18 -1.29
C CYS A 609 12.08 -15.28 -2.30
N ILE A 610 12.49 -15.11 -3.55
CA ILE A 610 12.26 -16.10 -4.60
C ILE A 610 13.60 -16.73 -4.96
N PHE A 611 13.68 -18.05 -5.01
CA PHE A 611 14.86 -18.80 -5.42
C PHE A 611 14.49 -19.80 -6.53
N GLN A 612 15.47 -20.18 -7.34
CA GLN A 612 15.30 -21.28 -8.29
C GLN A 612 15.22 -22.60 -7.52
N ALA A 613 14.19 -23.41 -7.76
CA ALA A 613 14.00 -24.67 -7.03
C ALA A 613 15.19 -25.63 -7.21
N SER A 614 15.80 -25.62 -8.40
CA SER A 614 17.00 -26.42 -8.72
C SER A 614 18.25 -26.04 -7.92
N ALA A 615 18.26 -24.89 -7.23
CA ALA A 615 19.39 -24.47 -6.40
C ALA A 615 19.52 -25.30 -5.11
N LEU A 616 18.43 -25.94 -4.64
CA LEU A 616 18.35 -26.73 -3.39
C LEU A 616 18.67 -25.95 -2.10
N GLN A 617 19.04 -24.69 -2.22
CA GLN A 617 19.32 -23.78 -1.12
C GLN A 617 19.12 -22.33 -1.55
N GLY A 618 18.77 -21.51 -0.56
CA GLY A 618 18.67 -20.07 -0.65
C GLY A 618 19.18 -19.44 0.64
N THR A 619 19.47 -18.15 0.62
CA THR A 619 19.79 -17.41 1.83
C THR A 619 19.04 -16.11 1.80
N VAL A 620 18.15 -15.91 2.77
CA VAL A 620 17.51 -14.61 2.99
C VAL A 620 18.60 -13.68 3.54
N PRO A 621 18.93 -12.57 2.85
CA PRO A 621 19.98 -11.67 3.30
C PRO A 621 19.64 -11.03 4.65
N GLY A 622 20.66 -10.78 5.49
CA GLY A 622 20.43 -10.20 6.82
C GLY A 622 19.72 -8.84 6.79
N TYR A 623 19.95 -8.02 5.75
CA TYR A 623 19.26 -6.75 5.61
C TYR A 623 17.75 -6.89 5.35
N VAL A 624 17.28 -8.04 4.82
CA VAL A 624 15.85 -8.32 4.65
C VAL A 624 15.22 -8.57 6.02
N THR A 625 15.81 -9.47 6.81
CA THR A 625 15.32 -9.78 8.16
C THR A 625 15.51 -8.62 9.14
N ALA A 626 16.51 -7.76 8.94
CA ALA A 626 16.74 -6.56 9.74
C ALA A 626 15.64 -5.50 9.58
N ALA A 627 14.91 -5.51 8.46
CA ALA A 627 13.78 -4.63 8.23
C ALA A 627 12.55 -5.05 9.08
N LEU A 628 12.42 -6.33 9.41
CA LEU A 628 11.31 -6.82 10.23
C LEU A 628 11.51 -6.45 11.71
N PRO A 629 10.41 -6.25 12.46
CA PRO A 629 10.51 -6.04 13.90
C PRO A 629 11.02 -7.30 14.61
N ALA A 630 11.69 -7.12 15.76
CA ALA A 630 11.94 -8.24 16.66
C ALA A 630 10.62 -8.72 17.24
N GLY A 631 10.42 -10.03 17.30
CA GLY A 631 9.17 -10.59 17.76
C GLY A 631 8.95 -12.02 17.29
N THR A 632 7.68 -12.37 17.14
CA THR A 632 7.25 -13.70 16.72
C THR A 632 6.34 -13.58 15.50
N GLY A 633 6.38 -14.59 14.65
CA GLY A 633 5.48 -14.72 13.52
C GLY A 633 5.69 -16.06 12.83
N SER A 634 5.56 -16.10 11.51
CA SER A 634 5.75 -17.30 10.71
C SER A 634 7.00 -17.23 9.84
N LEU A 635 7.48 -18.40 9.43
CA LEU A 635 8.40 -18.57 8.33
C LEU A 635 7.91 -19.75 7.49
N SER A 636 7.79 -19.53 6.19
CA SER A 636 7.14 -20.46 5.29
C SER A 636 7.98 -20.68 4.04
N LEU A 637 8.05 -21.92 3.59
CA LEU A 637 8.69 -22.32 2.34
C LEU A 637 7.61 -22.83 1.40
N PHE A 638 7.45 -22.16 0.27
CA PHE A 638 6.52 -22.57 -0.79
C PHE A 638 7.27 -23.01 -2.03
N GLU A 639 6.75 -24.01 -2.73
CA GLU A 639 7.09 -24.28 -4.12
C GLU A 639 5.97 -23.78 -5.01
N TYR A 640 6.34 -22.91 -5.95
CA TYR A 640 5.46 -22.38 -6.97
C TYR A 640 5.75 -23.15 -8.26
N SER A 641 4.76 -23.92 -8.69
CA SER A 641 4.83 -24.70 -9.92
C SER A 641 3.88 -24.18 -11.00
N ASP A 642 4.40 -24.09 -12.22
CA ASP A 642 3.60 -24.04 -13.46
C ASP A 642 2.54 -22.91 -13.52
N LEU A 643 2.98 -21.66 -13.29
CA LEU A 643 2.15 -20.47 -13.54
C LEU A 643 1.68 -20.47 -15.00
N LYS A 644 0.38 -20.61 -15.21
CA LYS A 644 -0.24 -20.58 -16.54
C LYS A 644 -1.18 -19.41 -16.66
N THR A 645 -1.21 -18.80 -17.84
CA THR A 645 -2.23 -17.80 -18.15
C THR A 645 -3.48 -18.46 -18.69
N PHE A 646 -4.66 -17.96 -18.29
CA PHE A 646 -5.94 -18.28 -18.92
C PHE A 646 -6.68 -17.01 -19.32
N SER A 647 -7.68 -17.16 -20.19
CA SER A 647 -8.51 -16.04 -20.66
C SER A 647 -9.98 -16.30 -20.39
N ALA A 648 -10.70 -15.26 -19.95
CA ALA A 648 -12.15 -15.26 -19.85
C ALA A 648 -12.67 -13.89 -20.30
N SER A 649 -13.89 -13.83 -20.83
CA SER A 649 -14.52 -12.52 -21.10
C SER A 649 -14.67 -11.75 -19.79
N GLY A 650 -14.32 -10.47 -19.77
CA GLY A 650 -14.51 -9.62 -18.59
C GLY A 650 -13.32 -9.58 -17.62
N ILE A 651 -12.22 -10.29 -17.89
CA ILE A 651 -10.91 -10.07 -17.25
C ILE A 651 -9.86 -9.69 -18.30
N ASP A 652 -8.87 -8.91 -17.89
CA ASP A 652 -7.74 -8.50 -18.74
C ASP A 652 -6.60 -9.53 -18.70
N ILE A 653 -6.42 -10.17 -17.54
CA ILE A 653 -5.38 -11.16 -17.33
C ILE A 653 -5.83 -12.20 -16.29
N GLY A 654 -5.55 -13.48 -16.56
CA GLY A 654 -5.88 -14.59 -15.69
C GLY A 654 -4.68 -15.49 -15.45
N PHE A 655 -4.48 -15.95 -14.22
CA PHE A 655 -3.41 -16.87 -13.84
C PHE A 655 -3.95 -18.10 -13.13
N SER A 656 -3.36 -19.25 -13.40
CA SER A 656 -3.58 -20.47 -12.62
C SER A 656 -2.28 -21.01 -12.06
N GLU A 657 -2.29 -21.39 -10.80
CA GLU A 657 -1.08 -21.68 -10.02
C GLU A 657 -1.32 -22.73 -8.92
N ALA A 658 -0.24 -23.38 -8.50
CA ALA A 658 -0.26 -24.42 -7.47
C ALA A 658 0.85 -24.16 -6.47
N PHE A 659 0.58 -24.37 -5.18
CA PHE A 659 1.56 -24.21 -4.12
C PHE A 659 1.62 -25.39 -3.17
N TRP A 660 2.82 -25.93 -3.00
CA TRP A 660 3.16 -26.69 -1.79
C TRP A 660 3.75 -25.74 -0.78
N GLY A 661 3.30 -25.78 0.46
CA GLY A 661 3.88 -24.97 1.52
C GLY A 661 4.10 -25.73 2.82
N ASP A 662 5.18 -25.38 3.50
CA ASP A 662 5.46 -25.77 4.88
C ASP A 662 5.70 -24.50 5.69
N GLU A 663 4.99 -24.34 6.80
CA GLU A 663 5.07 -23.20 7.69
C GLU A 663 5.47 -23.62 9.10
N ILE A 664 6.29 -22.77 9.72
CA ILE A 664 6.65 -22.87 11.12
C ILE A 664 6.41 -21.56 11.85
N ASN A 665 6.19 -21.68 13.16
CA ASN A 665 6.37 -20.55 14.07
C ASN A 665 7.85 -20.16 14.09
N ALA A 666 8.13 -18.87 13.93
CA ALA A 666 9.48 -18.33 13.94
C ALA A 666 9.61 -17.21 14.99
N THR A 667 10.81 -17.12 15.57
CA THR A 667 11.21 -16.01 16.45
C THR A 667 12.29 -15.19 15.77
N TYR A 668 12.07 -13.88 15.69
CA TYR A 668 12.96 -12.91 15.08
C TYR A 668 13.66 -12.11 16.18
N GLN A 669 14.97 -12.34 16.35
CA GLN A 669 15.80 -11.73 17.39
C GLN A 669 16.69 -10.64 16.79
#